data_AF-A0CR34-F1
#
_entry.id   AF-A0CR34-F1
#
_cell.length_a   1.000
_cell.length_b   1.000
_cell.length_c   1.000
_cell.angle_alpha   90.00
_cell.angle_beta   90.00
_cell.angle_gamma   90.00
#
_symmetry.space_group_name_H-M   'P 1'
#
loop_
_entity.id
_entity.type
_entity.pdbx_description
1 polymer ?
#
loop_
_entity_poly.entity_id
_entity_poly.type
_entity_poly.pdbx_seq_one_letter_code
_entity_poly.pdbx_strand_id
1 'polypeptide(L)'
;MQVNYALEIKIINVENQSLQILLLYACINLANSNCKYDNNQCQLQPSQDVGCLSNLSIGACINQKKTCKFTEGVCGDFTVDTIDDFLKSEVNYPYSISVCSKLDSSSETYKESFIYNTILQRCIQITDRSPYISDCTLPGINKFACLTKTNTFCSYTNNQCQSQTKTSLQQILSCSDTLNWYSCSLIVTDKGTLCKFKDNKCQDVDDKLDTCQTLQGQKAIVSSSVCASRTDLPCRLNTQTNQCKVIDKSEIYVCKESGLNLIGCRFQTQGSLCIFQGGTCQNSYGNTNCKDLVNKDKCLSIRTKKQFCYFDDTLGCQDIVINADIAKCGVFSKQTNPLVCALATAQASTACYYNDNEKKCEEFKSDTLTEWANRISFNSKACQLYEADSKLTYWKDECLEIPTQQLLYLDCDSQANRLGCINITNPNAQCIFNKTTNKCEKVTDFTKACVSYENINSSIICEKPTDSSCYFSTSDYKCVNLNPEDEVDCSVQTNGYNKIACATNKNCVFSDRCYQKEEGEYSLCADATNNKTNCQAVKYEACQFKDNSCTLISDLSSIKCQDAVNIFGCQNVTTNGVYCQFIDEKCQEINPLTIKDTSCTEVGIINSFMFCEQVSVEDELCKYDVKKKQCVLTEPTDEFSCNRGLNPLACLNKTTQSLQCKFWNYCYGPNYQILNCDPKQVADCCTLASNLESCLFQSQFNCVWTNQCLNYTSNQN
;
A
#
# COMPACT_ATOMS: atom_id res chain seq x y z
N MET A 1 -62.09 22.57 12.39
CA MET A 1 -63.06 23.19 13.31
C MET A 1 -63.05 24.68 13.08
N GLN A 2 -64.03 25.21 12.32
CA GLN A 2 -64.25 26.65 12.16
C GLN A 2 -65.03 27.14 13.38
N VAL A 3 -64.43 28.01 14.19
CA VAL A 3 -65.12 28.71 15.27
C VAL A 3 -65.40 30.12 14.78
N ASN A 4 -66.65 30.36 14.38
CA ASN A 4 -67.18 31.69 14.09
C ASN A 4 -67.42 32.42 15.42
N TYR A 5 -66.58 33.41 15.74
CA TYR A 5 -66.95 34.42 16.74
C TYR A 5 -67.74 35.52 16.02
N ALA A 6 -69.07 35.43 16.09
CA ALA A 6 -69.95 36.57 15.82
C ALA A 6 -69.95 37.46 17.08
N LEU A 7 -69.32 38.62 16.99
CA LEU A 7 -69.42 39.65 18.02
C LEU A 7 -70.81 40.31 17.88
N GLU A 8 -71.76 39.92 18.72
CA GLU A 8 -73.08 40.58 18.78
C GLU A 8 -72.97 41.88 19.59
N ILE A 9 -72.71 42.99 18.90
CA ILE A 9 -72.76 44.33 19.50
C ILE A 9 -74.22 44.81 19.50
N LYS A 10 -74.84 44.91 20.69
CA LYS A 10 -76.13 45.58 20.86
C LYS A 10 -75.98 47.07 20.56
N ILE A 11 -76.49 47.50 19.40
CA ILE A 11 -76.47 48.90 18.96
C ILE A 11 -77.56 49.67 19.73
N ILE A 12 -77.13 50.53 20.66
CA ILE A 12 -77.90 51.67 21.15
C ILE A 12 -77.89 52.71 20.02
N ASN A 13 -79.00 53.43 19.78
CA ASN A 13 -79.09 54.48 18.76
C ASN A 13 -78.05 55.59 19.03
N VAL A 14 -76.86 55.44 18.46
CA VAL A 14 -75.82 56.47 18.41
C VAL A 14 -75.86 57.08 17.01
N GLU A 15 -75.75 58.40 16.92
CA GLU A 15 -75.68 59.11 15.65
C GLU A 15 -74.69 58.45 14.68
N ASN A 16 -75.09 58.33 13.41
CA ASN A 16 -74.44 57.53 12.35
C ASN A 16 -72.91 57.77 12.22
N GLN A 17 -72.41 58.95 12.61
CA GLN A 17 -70.97 59.26 12.65
C GLN A 17 -70.18 58.47 13.70
N SER A 18 -70.76 58.22 14.88
CA SER A 18 -70.04 57.53 15.97
C SER A 18 -69.82 56.04 15.67
N LEU A 19 -70.76 55.41 14.96
CA LEU A 19 -70.63 54.01 14.54
C LEU A 19 -69.53 53.83 13.48
N GLN A 20 -69.41 54.77 12.54
CA GLN A 20 -68.35 54.75 11.53
C GLN A 20 -66.95 54.90 12.15
N ILE A 21 -66.80 55.78 13.15
CA ILE A 21 -65.54 55.94 13.89
C ILE A 21 -65.19 54.65 14.65
N LEU A 22 -66.17 54.00 15.28
CA LEU A 22 -65.97 52.73 15.98
C LEU A 22 -65.57 51.60 15.03
N LEU A 23 -66.21 51.49 13.87
CA LEU A 23 -65.90 50.49 12.84
C LEU A 23 -64.52 50.72 12.22
N LEU A 24 -64.15 51.97 11.96
CA LEU A 24 -62.80 52.37 11.54
C LEU A 24 -61.77 51.95 12.60
N TYR A 25 -61.98 52.32 13.86
CA TYR A 25 -61.08 51.98 14.96
C TYR A 25 -60.94 50.47 15.15
N ALA A 26 -62.05 49.73 15.14
CA ALA A 26 -62.04 48.28 15.27
C ALA A 26 -61.32 47.61 14.09
N CYS A 27 -61.56 48.09 12.85
CA CYS A 27 -60.89 47.57 11.67
C CYS A 27 -59.38 47.81 11.72
N ILE A 28 -58.95 49.00 12.13
CA ILE A 28 -57.55 49.40 12.09
C ILE A 28 -56.75 48.82 13.26
N ASN A 29 -57.29 48.91 14.49
CA ASN A 29 -56.55 48.62 15.71
C ASN A 29 -56.82 47.22 16.29
N LEU A 30 -57.98 46.61 16.00
CA LEU A 30 -58.38 45.34 16.60
C LEU A 30 -58.37 44.17 15.62
N ALA A 31 -58.37 44.42 14.31
CA ALA A 31 -58.26 43.36 13.32
C ALA A 31 -56.82 42.81 13.28
N ASN A 32 -56.65 41.54 13.65
CA ASN A 32 -55.37 40.83 13.55
C ASN A 32 -55.06 40.35 12.12
N SER A 33 -56.03 40.44 11.21
CA SER A 33 -55.90 40.04 9.80
C SER A 33 -55.44 41.20 8.92
N ASN A 34 -55.04 40.91 7.69
CA ASN A 34 -54.73 41.94 6.69
C ASN A 34 -56.04 42.60 6.21
N CYS A 35 -56.51 43.62 6.91
CA CYS A 35 -57.74 44.35 6.59
C CYS A 35 -57.48 45.82 6.20
N LYS A 36 -58.39 46.38 5.39
CA LYS A 36 -58.51 47.80 5.03
C LYS A 36 -59.92 48.27 5.33
N TYR A 37 -60.08 49.46 5.93
CA TYR A 37 -61.38 50.10 6.07
C TYR A 37 -61.71 50.90 4.81
N ASP A 38 -62.68 50.44 4.03
CA ASP A 38 -63.09 51.07 2.78
C ASP A 38 -64.61 50.98 2.62
N ASN A 39 -65.23 52.01 2.05
CA ASN A 39 -66.70 52.07 1.86
C ASN A 39 -67.50 51.73 3.14
N ASN A 40 -67.07 52.22 4.30
CA ASN A 40 -67.67 51.94 5.61
C ASN A 40 -67.69 50.48 6.04
N GLN A 41 -66.80 49.65 5.47
CA GLN A 41 -66.66 48.24 5.83
C GLN A 41 -65.20 47.88 6.05
N CYS A 42 -64.96 46.95 6.98
CA CYS A 42 -63.65 46.34 7.13
C CYS A 42 -63.52 45.16 6.16
N GLN A 43 -62.70 45.32 5.13
CA GLN A 43 -62.53 44.33 4.06
C GLN A 43 -61.14 43.72 4.13
N LEU A 44 -61.02 42.43 3.79
CA LEU A 44 -59.70 41.80 3.66
C LEU A 44 -58.93 42.46 2.52
N GLN A 45 -57.67 42.82 2.80
CA GLN A 45 -56.74 43.45 1.88
C GLN A 45 -55.52 42.54 1.67
N PRO A 46 -55.60 41.55 0.77
CA PRO A 46 -54.50 40.62 0.53
C PRO A 46 -53.36 41.25 -0.28
N SER A 47 -53.61 42.33 -1.03
CA SER A 47 -52.58 42.98 -1.84
C SER A 47 -51.61 43.80 -0.98
N GLN A 48 -50.31 43.56 -1.21
CA GLN A 48 -49.17 44.22 -0.56
C GLN A 48 -48.71 45.48 -1.31
N ASP A 49 -49.41 45.88 -2.38
CA ASP A 49 -49.00 46.94 -3.31
C ASP A 49 -49.82 48.23 -3.17
N VAL A 50 -50.66 48.35 -2.13
CA VAL A 50 -51.50 49.54 -1.92
C VAL A 50 -50.77 50.71 -1.25
N GLY A 51 -49.59 50.46 -0.69
CA GLY A 51 -48.79 51.47 0.00
C GLY A 51 -49.28 51.74 1.42
N CYS A 52 -48.76 52.78 2.06
CA CYS A 52 -48.99 53.06 3.48
C CYS A 52 -50.23 53.93 3.69
N LEU A 53 -51.41 53.38 3.45
CA LEU A 53 -52.68 54.09 3.60
C LEU A 53 -53.14 54.11 5.06
N SER A 54 -53.59 55.27 5.54
CA SER A 54 -54.02 55.47 6.94
C SER A 54 -55.16 54.56 7.40
N ASN A 55 -55.91 53.97 6.47
CA ASN A 55 -57.04 53.08 6.73
C ASN A 55 -56.68 51.57 6.73
N LEU A 56 -55.40 51.22 6.75
CA LEU A 56 -54.94 49.84 6.89
C LEU A 56 -54.88 49.43 8.36
N SER A 57 -55.31 48.19 8.64
CA SER A 57 -55.00 47.50 9.90
C SER A 57 -53.50 47.33 10.11
N ILE A 58 -53.08 47.13 11.37
CA ILE A 58 -51.69 46.81 11.71
C ILE A 58 -51.13 45.67 10.85
N GLY A 59 -51.87 44.57 10.70
CA GLY A 59 -51.47 43.41 9.88
C GLY A 59 -51.31 43.77 8.41
N ALA A 60 -52.26 44.53 7.83
CA ALA A 60 -52.15 44.96 6.43
C ALA A 60 -51.01 45.96 6.22
N CYS A 61 -50.75 46.86 7.19
CA CYS A 61 -49.71 47.88 7.14
C CYS A 61 -48.31 47.26 7.11
N ILE A 62 -48.01 46.34 8.04
CA ILE A 62 -46.68 45.72 8.14
C ILE A 62 -46.38 44.73 6.99
N ASN A 63 -47.41 44.29 6.27
CA ASN A 63 -47.28 43.41 5.11
C ASN A 63 -47.13 44.15 3.78
N GLN A 64 -47.09 45.49 3.76
CA GLN A 64 -46.89 46.27 2.53
C GLN A 64 -45.45 46.15 1.99
N LYS A 65 -45.31 46.14 0.65
CA LYS A 65 -43.99 46.22 -0.01
C LYS A 65 -43.33 47.59 0.14
N LYS A 66 -44.13 48.65 0.37
CA LYS A 66 -43.63 49.99 0.71
C LYS A 66 -43.16 50.02 2.18
N THR A 67 -42.21 50.90 2.51
CA THR A 67 -41.78 51.09 3.90
C THR A 67 -42.83 51.86 4.67
N CYS A 68 -43.56 51.17 5.52
CA CYS A 68 -44.67 51.70 6.30
C CYS A 68 -44.39 51.53 7.78
N LYS A 69 -44.88 52.45 8.61
CA LYS A 69 -44.93 52.31 10.07
C LYS A 69 -46.38 52.40 10.54
N PHE A 70 -46.69 51.71 11.62
CA PHE A 70 -48.00 51.76 12.26
C PHE A 70 -47.88 52.41 13.63
N THR A 71 -48.21 53.69 13.73
CA THR A 71 -48.10 54.47 14.96
C THR A 71 -49.39 55.21 15.24
N GLU A 72 -49.80 55.27 16.51
CA GLU A 72 -51.01 55.99 16.94
C GLU A 72 -52.29 55.57 16.17
N GLY A 73 -52.38 54.29 15.79
CA GLY A 73 -53.52 53.75 15.06
C GLY A 73 -53.59 54.19 13.60
N VAL A 74 -52.48 54.61 13.00
CA VAL A 74 -52.40 55.03 11.60
C VAL A 74 -51.22 54.34 10.92
N CYS A 75 -51.48 53.73 9.76
CA CYS A 75 -50.42 53.31 8.85
C CYS A 75 -49.94 54.50 8.01
N GLY A 76 -48.65 54.79 8.05
CA GLY A 76 -48.05 55.90 7.32
C GLY A 76 -46.71 55.51 6.71
N ASP A 77 -46.24 56.32 5.76
CA ASP A 77 -44.91 56.14 5.18
C ASP A 77 -43.84 56.20 6.28
N PHE A 78 -42.88 55.30 6.21
CA PHE A 78 -41.69 55.31 7.05
C PHE A 78 -40.47 55.59 6.19
N THR A 79 -39.92 56.79 6.37
CA THR A 79 -38.61 57.16 5.87
C THR A 79 -37.60 56.83 6.94
N VAL A 80 -36.56 56.12 6.53
CA VAL A 80 -35.46 55.71 7.38
C VAL A 80 -34.23 56.39 6.82
N ASP A 81 -33.66 57.31 7.61
CA ASP A 81 -32.49 58.07 7.20
C ASP A 81 -31.21 57.55 7.89
N THR A 82 -31.31 57.03 9.13
CA THR A 82 -30.16 56.54 9.91
C THR A 82 -30.43 55.21 10.64
N ILE A 83 -29.37 54.47 10.99
CA ILE A 83 -29.48 53.28 11.85
C ILE A 83 -30.01 53.63 13.26
N ASP A 84 -29.66 54.81 13.77
CA ASP A 84 -30.11 55.26 15.09
C ASP A 84 -31.63 55.40 15.16
N ASP A 85 -32.30 55.63 14.02
CA ASP A 85 -33.76 55.66 13.95
C ASP A 85 -34.39 54.26 14.22
N PHE A 86 -33.61 53.18 14.09
CA PHE A 86 -34.02 51.82 14.47
C PHE A 86 -33.62 51.44 15.89
N LEU A 87 -32.40 51.80 16.30
CA LEU A 87 -31.80 51.32 17.55
C LEU A 87 -32.25 52.13 18.78
N LYS A 88 -32.81 53.33 18.58
CA LYS A 88 -33.44 54.07 19.68
C LYS A 88 -34.59 53.24 20.24
N SER A 89 -34.40 52.75 21.47
CA SER A 89 -35.36 51.94 22.24
C SER A 89 -36.74 52.57 22.42
N GLU A 90 -36.87 53.87 22.13
CA GLU A 90 -38.12 54.63 22.19
C GLU A 90 -39.06 54.31 21.01
N VAL A 91 -38.54 53.71 19.94
CA VAL A 91 -39.32 53.34 18.76
C VAL A 91 -39.95 51.95 18.96
N ASN A 92 -41.09 51.93 19.65
CA ASN A 92 -41.84 50.72 19.99
C ASN A 92 -43.04 50.43 19.07
N TYR A 93 -43.02 50.96 17.84
CA TYR A 93 -44.09 50.72 16.88
C TYR A 93 -43.74 49.65 15.84
N PRO A 94 -44.74 48.87 15.37
CA PRO A 94 -44.63 47.97 14.23
C PRO A 94 -44.34 48.72 12.93
N TYR A 95 -43.61 48.08 12.03
CA TYR A 95 -43.39 48.60 10.68
C TYR A 95 -43.19 47.47 9.67
N SER A 96 -43.24 47.78 8.38
CA SER A 96 -43.25 46.73 7.35
C SER A 96 -41.93 46.00 7.18
N ILE A 97 -42.00 44.75 6.71
CA ILE A 97 -40.82 43.89 6.48
C ILE A 97 -39.83 44.56 5.51
N SER A 98 -40.33 45.32 4.55
CA SER A 98 -39.54 46.06 3.55
C SER A 98 -38.64 47.14 4.16
N VAL A 99 -38.90 47.56 5.40
CA VAL A 99 -38.02 48.48 6.13
C VAL A 99 -36.67 47.83 6.40
N CYS A 100 -36.64 46.55 6.76
CA CYS A 100 -35.37 45.84 7.02
C CYS A 100 -34.56 45.63 5.75
N SER A 101 -35.20 45.47 4.58
CA SER A 101 -34.47 45.35 3.32
C SER A 101 -34.01 46.70 2.76
N LYS A 102 -34.66 47.83 3.10
CA LYS A 102 -34.15 49.17 2.72
C LYS A 102 -32.83 49.54 3.39
N LEU A 103 -32.51 48.94 4.55
CA LEU A 103 -31.21 49.09 5.19
C LEU A 103 -30.04 48.66 4.28
N ASP A 104 -30.30 47.81 3.29
CA ASP A 104 -29.29 47.38 2.33
C ASP A 104 -28.98 48.42 1.24
N SER A 105 -29.91 49.35 0.95
CA SER A 105 -29.75 50.36 -0.11
C SER A 105 -29.20 51.70 0.40
N SER A 106 -29.24 51.95 1.71
CA SER A 106 -28.79 53.20 2.32
C SER A 106 -27.29 53.16 2.64
N SER A 107 -26.43 53.24 1.61
CA SER A 107 -24.97 53.45 1.68
C SER A 107 -24.10 52.33 2.29
N GLU A 108 -22.86 52.21 1.81
CA GLU A 108 -21.81 51.25 2.25
C GLU A 108 -21.42 51.33 3.74
N THR A 109 -22.00 52.26 4.49
CA THR A 109 -21.58 52.63 5.84
C THR A 109 -22.00 51.63 6.92
N TYR A 110 -22.99 50.78 6.64
CA TYR A 110 -23.64 49.95 7.66
C TYR A 110 -23.27 48.46 7.51
N LYS A 111 -22.50 47.95 8.49
CA LYS A 111 -22.04 46.55 8.56
C LYS A 111 -22.73 45.76 9.68
N GLU A 112 -24.01 46.03 9.90
CA GLU A 112 -24.79 45.40 10.96
C GLU A 112 -25.78 44.37 10.40
N SER A 113 -25.96 43.27 11.13
CA SER A 113 -26.88 42.19 10.76
C SER A 113 -28.27 42.48 11.30
N PHE A 114 -29.30 42.50 10.45
CA PHE A 114 -30.70 42.66 10.86
C PHE A 114 -31.60 41.55 10.32
N ILE A 115 -32.62 41.19 11.10
CA ILE A 115 -33.75 40.36 10.66
C ILE A 115 -35.07 40.98 11.12
N TYR A 116 -36.16 40.68 10.42
CA TYR A 116 -37.48 41.05 10.89
C TYR A 116 -38.00 40.04 11.92
N ASN A 117 -38.22 40.50 13.14
CA ASN A 117 -38.86 39.70 14.18
C ASN A 117 -40.37 39.79 14.00
N THR A 118 -41.02 38.69 13.62
CA THR A 118 -42.47 38.64 13.37
C THR A 118 -43.32 38.81 14.63
N ILE A 119 -42.77 38.52 15.81
CA ILE A 119 -43.44 38.68 17.11
C ILE A 119 -43.42 40.16 17.52
N LEU A 120 -42.25 40.81 17.40
CA LEU A 120 -42.08 42.23 17.71
C LEU A 120 -42.52 43.15 16.56
N GLN A 121 -42.78 42.58 15.38
CA GLN A 121 -43.17 43.27 14.14
C GLN A 121 -42.22 44.42 13.76
N ARG A 122 -40.92 44.18 13.94
CA ARG A 122 -39.85 45.16 13.69
C ARG A 122 -38.52 44.46 13.39
N CYS A 123 -37.57 45.20 12.81
CA CYS A 123 -36.20 44.73 12.67
C CYS A 123 -35.54 44.62 14.04
N ILE A 124 -34.76 43.56 14.24
CA ILE A 124 -33.87 43.43 15.38
C ILE A 124 -32.44 43.24 14.89
N GLN A 125 -31.50 43.85 15.59
CA GLN A 125 -30.08 43.65 15.34
C GLN A 125 -29.67 42.27 15.86
N ILE A 126 -28.98 41.50 15.00
CA ILE A 126 -28.37 40.23 15.37
C ILE A 126 -26.94 40.52 15.81
N THR A 127 -26.73 40.53 17.11
CA THR A 127 -25.38 40.67 17.68
C THR A 127 -24.61 39.34 17.56
N ASP A 128 -23.29 39.40 17.76
CA ASP A 128 -22.40 38.23 17.71
C ASP A 128 -22.72 37.13 18.74
N ARG A 129 -23.65 37.37 19.68
CA ARG A 129 -24.09 36.40 20.69
C ARG A 129 -25.27 35.52 20.25
N SER A 130 -25.87 35.77 19.08
CA SER A 130 -27.02 35.02 18.59
C SER A 130 -26.61 33.73 17.84
N PRO A 131 -27.39 32.63 17.92
CA PRO A 131 -27.14 31.44 17.13
C PRO A 131 -27.23 31.76 15.63
N TYR A 132 -26.42 31.07 14.81
CA TYR A 132 -26.47 31.18 13.36
C TYR A 132 -27.88 30.96 12.79
N ILE A 133 -28.23 31.68 11.74
CA ILE A 133 -29.51 31.54 11.03
C ILE A 133 -29.45 30.33 10.11
N SER A 134 -30.31 29.34 10.32
CA SER A 134 -30.40 28.16 9.45
C SER A 134 -31.29 28.35 8.22
N ASP A 135 -32.18 29.34 8.22
CA ASP A 135 -33.15 29.57 7.15
C ASP A 135 -32.84 30.88 6.40
N CYS A 136 -32.38 30.75 5.15
CA CYS A 136 -32.13 31.90 4.28
C CYS A 136 -33.41 32.69 3.95
N THR A 137 -34.59 32.10 4.16
CA THR A 137 -35.89 32.69 3.81
C THR A 137 -36.52 33.51 4.94
N LEU A 138 -35.80 33.70 6.06
CA LEU A 138 -36.30 34.52 7.17
C LEU A 138 -36.69 35.92 6.67
N PRO A 139 -37.91 36.39 7.01
CA PRO A 139 -38.38 37.69 6.55
C PRO A 139 -37.44 38.84 6.93
N GLY A 140 -37.22 39.76 6.00
CA GLY A 140 -36.46 40.99 6.24
C GLY A 140 -35.00 40.77 6.63
N ILE A 141 -34.42 39.59 6.35
CA ILE A 141 -32.99 39.39 6.47
C ILE A 141 -32.24 40.32 5.51
N ASN A 142 -31.39 41.17 6.07
CA ASN A 142 -30.62 42.13 5.28
C ASN A 142 -29.39 41.44 4.64
N LYS A 143 -28.73 42.11 3.69
CA LYS A 143 -27.54 41.61 2.99
C LYS A 143 -26.47 41.14 3.97
N PHE A 144 -26.14 41.95 4.96
CA PHE A 144 -25.07 41.62 5.89
C PHE A 144 -25.40 40.41 6.78
N ALA A 145 -26.62 40.30 7.30
CA ALA A 145 -27.08 39.11 8.03
C ALA A 145 -27.09 37.86 7.13
N CYS A 146 -27.58 37.99 5.89
CA CYS A 146 -27.56 36.92 4.91
C CYS A 146 -26.14 36.42 4.67
N LEU A 147 -25.17 37.32 4.46
CA LEU A 147 -23.81 36.93 4.10
C LEU A 147 -22.98 36.42 5.30
N THR A 148 -23.22 36.91 6.51
CA THR A 148 -22.32 36.68 7.67
C THR A 148 -22.92 35.83 8.79
N LYS A 149 -24.25 35.75 8.92
CA LYS A 149 -24.93 35.09 10.05
C LYS A 149 -25.65 33.81 9.69
N THR A 150 -25.86 33.54 8.40
CA THR A 150 -26.47 32.27 7.96
C THR A 150 -25.44 31.14 7.93
N ASN A 151 -25.83 29.93 8.35
CA ASN A 151 -24.97 28.73 8.33
C ASN A 151 -25.48 27.63 7.38
N THR A 152 -26.38 27.99 6.47
CA THR A 152 -26.83 27.15 5.37
C THR A 152 -26.40 27.77 4.04
N PHE A 153 -26.67 27.10 2.93
CA PHE A 153 -26.29 27.59 1.62
C PHE A 153 -27.20 28.76 1.23
N CYS A 154 -26.70 29.99 1.31
CA CYS A 154 -27.46 31.20 0.97
C CYS A 154 -26.72 32.09 -0.04
N SER A 155 -27.48 32.79 -0.88
CA SER A 155 -27.01 33.92 -1.68
C SER A 155 -27.93 35.12 -1.51
N TYR A 156 -27.39 36.32 -1.61
CA TYR A 156 -28.14 37.56 -1.55
C TYR A 156 -28.30 38.15 -2.95
N THR A 157 -29.44 37.94 -3.57
CA THR A 157 -29.75 38.38 -4.94
C THR A 157 -31.11 39.06 -4.97
N ASN A 158 -31.30 40.03 -5.87
CA ASN A 158 -32.58 40.76 -6.00
C ASN A 158 -33.09 41.36 -4.67
N ASN A 159 -32.18 41.88 -3.83
CA ASN A 159 -32.47 42.42 -2.49
C ASN A 159 -33.14 41.41 -1.53
N GLN A 160 -32.85 40.12 -1.70
CA GLN A 160 -33.38 39.04 -0.86
C GLN A 160 -32.30 37.98 -0.61
N CYS A 161 -32.33 37.37 0.57
CA CYS A 161 -31.56 36.17 0.84
C CYS A 161 -32.31 34.95 0.30
N GLN A 162 -31.63 34.12 -0.48
CA GLN A 162 -32.19 32.97 -1.17
C GLN A 162 -31.37 31.73 -0.85
N SER A 163 -32.06 30.63 -0.51
CA SER A 163 -31.42 29.34 -0.33
C SER A 163 -30.81 28.85 -1.64
N GLN A 164 -29.63 28.25 -1.53
CA GLN A 164 -28.89 27.63 -2.62
C GLN A 164 -28.83 26.12 -2.42
N THR A 165 -28.59 25.39 -3.51
CA THR A 165 -28.37 23.94 -3.45
C THR A 165 -26.89 23.65 -3.62
N LYS A 166 -26.42 22.50 -3.11
CA LYS A 166 -25.04 22.06 -3.35
C LYS A 166 -24.73 21.96 -4.85
N THR A 167 -25.68 21.46 -5.65
CA THR A 167 -25.57 21.35 -7.11
C THR A 167 -25.44 22.73 -7.77
N SER A 168 -26.23 23.74 -7.36
CA SER A 168 -26.11 25.08 -7.92
C SER A 168 -24.76 25.72 -7.58
N LEU A 169 -24.22 25.48 -6.39
CA LEU A 169 -22.90 25.97 -5.99
C LEU A 169 -21.76 25.33 -6.81
N GLN A 170 -21.87 24.05 -7.16
CA GLN A 170 -20.88 23.36 -8.01
C GLN A 170 -20.86 23.90 -9.46
N GLN A 171 -21.95 24.50 -9.93
CA GLN A 171 -22.06 25.09 -11.28
C GLN A 171 -21.51 26.51 -11.37
N ILE A 172 -21.19 27.15 -10.23
CA ILE A 172 -20.65 28.51 -10.21
C ILE A 172 -19.23 28.50 -10.81
N LEU A 173 -18.99 29.37 -11.80
CA LEU A 173 -17.70 29.43 -12.51
C LEU A 173 -16.67 30.37 -11.84
N SER A 174 -17.13 31.33 -11.05
CA SER A 174 -16.33 32.38 -10.39
C SER A 174 -16.94 32.73 -9.04
N CYS A 175 -16.12 33.10 -8.06
CA CYS A 175 -16.64 33.50 -6.76
C CYS A 175 -17.53 34.76 -6.89
N SER A 176 -18.66 34.78 -6.19
CA SER A 176 -19.67 35.85 -6.31
C SER A 176 -19.85 36.54 -4.97
N ASP A 177 -19.76 37.87 -4.95
CA ASP A 177 -19.89 38.68 -3.73
C ASP A 177 -21.27 38.56 -3.05
N THR A 178 -22.24 37.97 -3.73
CA THR A 178 -23.58 37.65 -3.22
C THR A 178 -23.64 36.39 -2.36
N LEU A 179 -22.60 35.55 -2.31
CA LEU A 179 -22.63 34.30 -1.54
C LEU A 179 -22.27 34.53 -0.08
N ASN A 180 -23.02 33.88 0.82
CA ASN A 180 -22.67 33.89 2.24
C ASN A 180 -21.36 33.13 2.51
N TRP A 181 -20.77 33.37 3.69
CA TRP A 181 -19.50 32.75 4.08
C TRP A 181 -19.54 31.22 3.97
N TYR A 182 -20.66 30.60 4.34
CA TYR A 182 -20.81 29.15 4.35
C TYR A 182 -20.79 28.58 2.92
N SER A 183 -21.58 29.14 2.01
CA SER A 183 -21.56 28.75 0.59
C SER A 183 -20.20 29.02 -0.03
N CYS A 184 -19.60 30.18 0.25
CA CYS A 184 -18.30 30.56 -0.28
C CYS A 184 -17.20 29.55 0.11
N SER A 185 -17.19 29.11 1.38
CA SER A 185 -16.22 28.17 1.91
C SER A 185 -16.36 26.73 1.39
N LEU A 186 -17.41 26.45 0.60
CA LEU A 186 -17.69 25.11 0.07
C LEU A 186 -17.61 25.05 -1.46
N ILE A 187 -17.29 26.17 -2.13
CA ILE A 187 -17.05 26.17 -3.57
C ILE A 187 -15.71 25.51 -3.86
N VAL A 188 -15.79 24.40 -4.59
CA VAL A 188 -14.69 23.78 -5.32
C VAL A 188 -15.26 23.49 -6.71
N THR A 189 -14.85 24.25 -7.71
CA THR A 189 -15.38 24.10 -9.07
C THR A 189 -14.57 23.05 -9.82
N ASP A 190 -15.17 22.41 -10.83
CA ASP A 190 -14.46 21.48 -11.73
C ASP A 190 -13.29 22.17 -12.48
N LYS A 191 -13.29 23.51 -12.53
CA LYS A 191 -12.22 24.32 -13.11
C LYS A 191 -11.12 24.68 -12.12
N GLY A 192 -11.21 24.23 -10.87
CA GLY A 192 -10.24 24.52 -9.82
C GLY A 192 -10.36 25.93 -9.23
N THR A 193 -11.45 26.66 -9.46
CA THR A 193 -11.68 27.96 -8.82
C THR A 193 -11.84 27.76 -7.32
N LEU A 194 -11.03 28.48 -6.55
CA LEU A 194 -11.03 28.47 -5.09
C LEU A 194 -11.51 29.82 -4.58
N CYS A 195 -12.41 29.80 -3.60
CA CYS A 195 -13.01 31.02 -3.03
C CYS A 195 -12.56 31.28 -1.60
N LYS A 196 -12.49 32.56 -1.24
CA LYS A 196 -12.33 33.05 0.13
C LYS A 196 -13.43 34.04 0.48
N PHE A 197 -13.93 33.98 1.70
CA PHE A 197 -14.84 34.97 2.23
C PHE A 197 -14.10 35.94 3.14
N LYS A 198 -14.08 37.22 2.76
CA LYS A 198 -13.40 38.30 3.48
C LYS A 198 -14.15 39.60 3.26
N ASP A 199 -14.15 40.49 4.25
CA ASP A 199 -14.77 41.81 4.16
C ASP A 199 -16.25 41.73 3.71
N ASN A 200 -16.94 40.66 4.12
CA ASN A 200 -18.34 40.33 3.79
C ASN A 200 -18.61 40.09 2.31
N LYS A 201 -17.59 39.63 1.57
CA LYS A 201 -17.70 39.26 0.17
C LYS A 201 -17.02 37.93 -0.05
N CYS A 202 -17.63 37.09 -0.88
CA CYS A 202 -16.94 35.95 -1.47
C CYS A 202 -16.16 36.43 -2.70
N GLN A 203 -14.87 36.13 -2.73
CA GLN A 203 -13.94 36.56 -3.78
C GLN A 203 -13.00 35.42 -4.15
N ASP A 204 -12.45 35.49 -5.36
CA ASP A 204 -11.48 34.50 -5.83
C ASP A 204 -10.21 34.53 -4.95
N VAL A 205 -9.59 33.36 -4.80
CA VAL A 205 -8.25 33.24 -4.20
C VAL A 205 -7.21 33.55 -5.27
N ASP A 206 -6.32 34.49 -4.99
CA ASP A 206 -5.19 34.83 -5.85
C ASP A 206 -3.98 33.99 -5.43
N ASP A 207 -3.55 33.06 -6.27
CA ASP A 207 -2.43 32.15 -5.97
C ASP A 207 -1.09 32.84 -5.68
N LYS A 208 -0.89 34.09 -6.12
CA LYS A 208 0.34 34.85 -5.88
C LYS A 208 0.27 35.70 -4.61
N LEU A 209 -0.90 36.23 -4.28
CA LEU A 209 -1.09 37.16 -3.16
C LEU A 209 -1.62 36.48 -1.89
N ASP A 210 -2.41 35.43 -2.04
CA ASP A 210 -3.05 34.70 -0.95
C ASP A 210 -2.20 33.52 -0.49
N THR A 211 -1.10 33.83 0.18
CA THR A 211 -0.29 32.86 0.90
C THR A 211 -1.03 32.35 2.14
N CYS A 212 -0.58 31.24 2.74
CA CYS A 212 -1.19 30.78 3.99
C CYS A 212 -1.14 31.86 5.09
N GLN A 213 -0.02 32.59 5.18
CA GLN A 213 0.16 33.67 6.14
C GLN A 213 -0.75 34.87 5.88
N THR A 214 -0.94 35.28 4.62
CA THR A 214 -1.83 36.42 4.32
C THR A 214 -3.30 36.05 4.55
N LEU A 215 -3.73 34.84 4.19
CA LEU A 215 -5.08 34.34 4.48
C LEU A 215 -5.36 34.30 5.98
N GLN A 216 -4.40 33.79 6.78
CA GLN A 216 -4.50 33.79 8.24
C GLN A 216 -4.59 35.22 8.80
N GLY A 217 -3.70 36.13 8.38
CA GLY A 217 -3.68 37.52 8.85
C GLY A 217 -4.93 38.31 8.48
N GLN A 218 -5.53 37.99 7.33
CA GLN A 218 -6.80 38.55 6.86
C GLN A 218 -8.03 37.94 7.54
N LYS A 219 -7.86 36.86 8.34
CA LYS A 219 -8.95 36.09 8.94
C LYS A 219 -9.97 35.59 7.89
N ALA A 220 -9.49 35.28 6.69
CA ALA A 220 -10.34 34.86 5.58
C ALA A 220 -10.95 33.48 5.87
N ILE A 221 -12.26 33.35 5.66
CA ILE A 221 -12.97 32.07 5.79
C ILE A 221 -12.86 31.33 4.45
N VAL A 222 -12.39 30.10 4.49
CA VAL A 222 -11.99 29.33 3.31
C VAL A 222 -12.33 27.84 3.44
N SER A 223 -12.28 27.12 2.32
CA SER A 223 -12.36 25.66 2.30
C SER A 223 -11.03 25.01 2.70
N SER A 224 -11.07 23.72 3.04
CA SER A 224 -9.84 22.93 3.26
C SER A 224 -8.96 22.88 2.01
N SER A 225 -9.56 22.83 0.82
CA SER A 225 -8.84 22.84 -0.46
C SER A 225 -8.03 24.11 -0.67
N VAL A 226 -8.52 25.27 -0.20
CA VAL A 226 -7.75 26.52 -0.25
C VAL A 226 -6.45 26.37 0.53
N CYS A 227 -6.52 25.95 1.80
CA CYS A 227 -5.32 25.79 2.61
C CYS A 227 -4.40 24.70 2.07
N ALA A 228 -4.95 23.58 1.59
CA ALA A 228 -4.16 22.46 1.06
C ALA A 228 -3.42 22.80 -0.25
N SER A 229 -3.96 23.73 -1.05
CA SER A 229 -3.34 24.19 -2.30
C SER A 229 -2.16 25.14 -2.11
N ARG A 230 -1.98 25.70 -0.90
CA ARG A 230 -0.89 26.65 -0.63
C ARG A 230 0.47 25.95 -0.64
N THR A 231 1.50 26.60 -1.16
CA THR A 231 2.85 26.04 -1.31
C THR A 231 3.95 26.89 -0.67
N ASP A 232 3.58 27.98 0.02
CA ASP A 232 4.53 28.92 0.62
C ASP A 232 5.08 28.44 1.96
N LEU A 233 4.21 27.94 2.84
CA LEU A 233 4.54 27.55 4.22
C LEU A 233 3.72 26.31 4.62
N PRO A 234 4.15 25.53 5.64
CA PRO A 234 3.30 24.50 6.24
C PRO A 234 1.96 25.10 6.70
N CYS A 235 0.86 24.60 6.14
CA CYS A 235 -0.47 25.20 6.30
C CYS A 235 -1.53 24.13 6.57
N ARG A 236 -2.55 24.46 7.36
CA ARG A 236 -3.77 23.65 7.54
C ARG A 236 -5.01 24.51 7.70
N LEU A 237 -6.19 23.89 7.67
CA LEU A 237 -7.44 24.53 8.04
C LEU A 237 -7.67 24.42 9.56
N ASN A 238 -7.95 25.54 10.22
CA ASN A 238 -8.57 25.51 11.54
C ASN A 238 -10.08 25.24 11.37
N THR A 239 -10.54 24.04 11.68
CA THR A 239 -11.94 23.61 11.48
C THR A 239 -12.95 24.33 12.36
N GLN A 240 -12.52 24.98 13.45
CA GLN A 240 -13.41 25.77 14.31
C GLN A 240 -13.71 27.14 13.71
N THR A 241 -12.74 27.74 13.01
CA THR A 241 -12.88 29.09 12.43
C THR A 241 -12.98 29.10 10.90
N ASN A 242 -12.76 27.95 10.25
CA ASN A 242 -12.60 27.81 8.80
C ASN A 242 -11.55 28.77 8.21
N GLN A 243 -10.48 29.04 8.95
CA GLN A 243 -9.38 29.89 8.50
C GLN A 243 -8.13 29.04 8.28
N CYS A 244 -7.30 29.42 7.31
CA CYS A 244 -5.96 28.83 7.22
C CYS A 244 -5.13 29.21 8.44
N LYS A 245 -4.34 28.25 8.94
CA LYS A 245 -3.38 28.41 10.02
C LYS A 245 -2.03 27.93 9.53
N VAL A 246 -1.02 28.80 9.62
CA VAL A 246 0.39 28.45 9.48
C VAL A 246 0.77 27.54 10.65
N ILE A 247 1.39 26.41 10.33
CA ILE A 247 1.84 25.42 11.30
C ILE A 247 3.22 25.82 11.82
N ASP A 248 3.39 25.82 13.14
CA ASP A 248 4.69 25.96 13.78
C ASP A 248 5.52 24.68 13.57
N LYS A 249 6.84 24.80 13.41
CA LYS A 249 7.73 23.65 13.17
C LYS A 249 7.72 22.60 14.29
N SER A 250 7.29 22.96 15.49
CA SER A 250 7.17 22.08 16.64
C SER A 250 5.87 21.27 16.68
N GLU A 251 4.85 21.67 15.92
CA GLU A 251 3.54 21.01 15.93
C GLU A 251 3.53 19.82 14.96
N ILE A 252 3.29 18.60 15.47
CA ILE A 252 3.15 17.38 14.66
C ILE A 252 1.66 17.02 14.52
N TYR A 253 1.25 16.64 13.31
CA TYR A 253 -0.11 16.31 12.94
C TYR A 253 -0.22 14.90 12.34
N VAL A 254 -1.45 14.40 12.25
CA VAL A 254 -1.75 13.14 11.54
C VAL A 254 -1.97 13.41 10.05
N CYS A 255 -1.78 12.40 9.19
CA CYS A 255 -1.90 12.59 7.74
C CYS A 255 -3.27 13.16 7.32
N LYS A 256 -4.36 12.80 8.01
CA LYS A 256 -5.75 13.19 7.65
C LYS A 256 -6.18 14.57 8.16
N GLU A 257 -5.26 15.43 8.59
CA GLU A 257 -5.59 16.77 9.06
C GLU A 257 -6.22 17.61 7.94
N SER A 258 -7.34 18.28 8.25
CA SER A 258 -8.11 19.04 7.25
C SER A 258 -7.31 20.20 6.68
N GLY A 259 -7.25 20.28 5.35
CA GLY A 259 -6.56 21.34 4.63
C GLY A 259 -5.04 21.34 4.78
N LEU A 260 -4.45 20.25 5.28
CA LEU A 260 -2.99 20.11 5.39
C LEU A 260 -2.36 20.10 3.99
N ASN A 261 -1.52 21.08 3.70
CA ASN A 261 -0.91 21.24 2.39
C ASN A 261 0.29 20.32 2.17
N LEU A 262 0.88 20.34 0.96
CA LEU A 262 2.03 19.50 0.60
C LEU A 262 3.20 19.63 1.59
N ILE A 263 3.58 20.87 1.94
CA ILE A 263 4.71 21.12 2.85
C ILE A 263 4.39 20.59 4.26
N GLY A 264 3.19 20.88 4.77
CA GLY A 264 2.71 20.36 6.05
C GLY A 264 2.66 18.83 6.07
N CYS A 265 2.10 18.21 5.03
CA CYS A 265 2.01 16.77 4.88
C CYS A 265 3.39 16.10 4.89
N ARG A 266 4.37 16.70 4.22
CA ARG A 266 5.71 16.15 4.07
C ARG A 266 6.56 16.28 5.33
N PHE A 267 6.46 17.39 6.05
CA PHE A 267 7.40 17.74 7.12
C PHE A 267 6.78 17.78 8.53
N GLN A 268 5.45 17.87 8.65
CA GLN A 268 4.74 18.03 9.94
C GLN A 268 3.86 16.82 10.31
N THR A 269 4.19 15.64 9.78
CA THR A 269 3.42 14.40 10.02
C THR A 269 4.28 13.23 10.52
N GLN A 270 5.30 13.55 11.30
CA GLN A 270 6.24 12.57 11.83
C GLN A 270 5.52 11.51 12.69
N GLY A 271 5.99 10.26 12.61
CA GLY A 271 5.40 9.10 13.29
C GLY A 271 4.26 8.43 12.52
N SER A 272 3.91 8.91 11.32
CA SER A 272 2.89 8.32 10.44
C SER A 272 3.42 8.13 9.03
N LEU A 273 2.88 7.18 8.27
CA LEU A 273 3.27 6.96 6.86
C LEU A 273 2.33 7.75 5.95
N CYS A 274 2.72 8.95 5.53
CA CYS A 274 1.83 9.86 4.78
C CYS A 274 2.24 10.02 3.31
N ILE A 275 1.24 10.23 2.45
CA ILE A 275 1.38 10.69 1.06
C ILE A 275 0.47 11.90 0.81
N PHE A 276 0.95 12.87 0.04
CA PHE A 276 0.14 13.96 -0.48
C PHE A 276 -0.30 13.64 -1.91
N GLN A 277 -1.58 13.37 -2.12
CA GLN A 277 -2.13 12.97 -3.41
C GLN A 277 -3.53 13.55 -3.60
N GLY A 278 -3.85 14.06 -4.79
CA GLY A 278 -5.17 14.64 -5.06
C GLY A 278 -5.49 15.89 -4.22
N GLY A 279 -4.47 16.65 -3.81
CA GLY A 279 -4.65 17.84 -2.98
C GLY A 279 -4.96 17.54 -1.51
N THR A 280 -4.84 16.30 -1.07
CA THR A 280 -5.04 15.91 0.33
C THR A 280 -3.84 15.13 0.86
N CYS A 281 -3.60 15.25 2.16
CA CYS A 281 -2.67 14.39 2.87
C CYS A 281 -3.43 13.16 3.41
N GLN A 282 -2.88 11.97 3.22
CA GLN A 282 -3.53 10.72 3.64
C GLN A 282 -2.51 9.67 4.05
N ASN A 283 -2.95 8.69 4.83
CA ASN A 283 -2.12 7.53 5.19
C ASN A 283 -1.82 6.71 3.93
N SER A 284 -0.59 6.22 3.78
CA SER A 284 -0.17 5.37 2.68
C SER A 284 0.60 4.15 3.18
N TYR A 285 -0.01 2.98 3.06
CA TYR A 285 0.61 1.70 3.39
C TYR A 285 1.04 0.92 2.14
N GLY A 286 0.62 1.36 0.95
CA GLY A 286 0.96 0.73 -0.32
C GLY A 286 2.39 1.00 -0.80
N ASN A 287 2.71 0.49 -1.99
CA ASN A 287 3.97 0.77 -2.67
C ASN A 287 4.04 2.24 -3.07
N THR A 288 5.18 2.88 -2.81
CA THR A 288 5.48 4.24 -3.22
C THR A 288 6.90 4.31 -3.76
N ASN A 289 7.13 5.22 -4.68
CA ASN A 289 8.42 5.49 -5.29
C ASN A 289 9.10 6.67 -4.59
N CYS A 290 10.42 6.81 -4.75
CA CYS A 290 11.16 7.92 -4.11
C CYS A 290 10.73 9.31 -4.63
N LYS A 291 10.07 9.37 -5.80
CA LYS A 291 9.55 10.60 -6.42
C LYS A 291 8.16 11.00 -5.93
N ASP A 292 7.49 10.13 -5.18
CA ASP A 292 6.16 10.42 -4.67
C ASP A 292 6.24 11.52 -3.59
N LEU A 293 5.15 12.26 -3.42
CA LEU A 293 5.06 13.36 -2.47
C LEU A 293 4.79 12.83 -1.05
N VAL A 294 5.71 12.02 -0.55
CA VAL A 294 5.61 11.33 0.75
C VAL A 294 6.35 12.06 1.85
N ASN A 295 5.98 11.80 3.10
CA ASN A 295 6.68 12.30 4.27
C ASN A 295 7.94 11.48 4.58
N LYS A 296 8.70 11.91 5.60
CA LYS A 296 9.97 11.30 6.00
C LYS A 296 9.84 9.82 6.33
N ASP A 297 8.93 9.46 7.23
CA ASP A 297 8.77 8.09 7.67
C ASP A 297 8.35 7.18 6.51
N LYS A 298 7.45 7.65 5.64
CA LYS A 298 7.08 6.89 4.44
C LYS A 298 8.27 6.70 3.51
N CYS A 299 9.02 7.76 3.21
CA CYS A 299 10.22 7.69 2.35
C CYS A 299 11.23 6.64 2.85
N LEU A 300 11.57 6.68 4.14
CA LEU A 300 12.55 5.78 4.77
C LEU A 300 12.00 4.35 4.97
N SER A 301 10.68 4.16 4.83
CA SER A 301 10.02 2.86 4.88
C SER A 301 9.88 2.17 3.51
N ILE A 302 10.24 2.83 2.39
CA ILE A 302 10.08 2.28 1.04
C ILE A 302 10.91 0.99 0.90
N ARG A 303 10.24 -0.12 0.53
CA ARG A 303 10.84 -1.45 0.28
C ARG A 303 10.62 -1.95 -1.15
N THR A 304 10.14 -1.08 -2.04
CA THR A 304 9.92 -1.43 -3.45
C THR A 304 11.25 -1.66 -4.16
N LYS A 305 11.43 -2.84 -4.79
CA LYS A 305 12.70 -3.21 -5.45
C LYS A 305 13.18 -2.11 -6.39
N LYS A 306 14.50 -1.85 -6.35
CA LYS A 306 15.19 -0.82 -7.16
C LYS A 306 14.76 0.64 -6.85
N GLN A 307 14.08 0.90 -5.73
CA GLN A 307 13.82 2.25 -5.24
C GLN A 307 14.80 2.57 -4.10
N PHE A 308 15.77 3.43 -4.39
CA PHE A 308 16.85 3.78 -3.48
C PHE A 308 16.63 5.22 -3.04
N CYS A 309 16.03 5.40 -1.87
CA CYS A 309 15.53 6.70 -1.46
C CYS A 309 16.35 7.28 -0.31
N TYR A 310 16.45 8.60 -0.28
CA TYR A 310 16.85 9.35 0.90
C TYR A 310 15.86 10.48 1.16
N PHE A 311 15.79 10.94 2.40
CA PHE A 311 14.97 12.10 2.73
C PHE A 311 15.83 13.35 2.84
N ASP A 312 15.51 14.36 2.03
CA ASP A 312 16.07 15.70 2.10
C ASP A 312 15.15 16.60 2.92
N ASP A 313 15.69 17.29 3.93
CA ASP A 313 14.89 18.13 4.84
C ASP A 313 14.28 19.36 4.14
N THR A 314 14.68 19.66 2.90
CA THR A 314 14.11 20.75 2.08
C THR A 314 13.27 20.22 0.92
N LEU A 315 13.77 19.21 0.22
CA LEU A 315 13.12 18.69 -1.00
C LEU A 315 12.19 17.50 -0.77
N GLY A 316 12.21 16.88 0.41
CA GLY A 316 11.45 15.68 0.73
C GLY A 316 12.13 14.39 0.28
N CYS A 317 11.34 13.36 -0.04
CA CYS A 317 11.87 12.11 -0.55
C CYS A 317 12.53 12.32 -1.92
N GLN A 318 13.72 11.76 -2.12
CA GLN A 318 14.51 11.88 -3.34
C GLN A 318 15.13 10.54 -3.70
N ASP A 319 15.27 10.28 -5.01
CA ASP A 319 16.06 9.15 -5.52
C ASP A 319 17.55 9.39 -5.26
N ILE A 320 18.26 8.33 -4.86
CA ILE A 320 19.71 8.30 -4.89
C ILE A 320 20.14 7.91 -6.31
N VAL A 321 20.83 8.82 -6.98
CA VAL A 321 21.54 8.49 -8.22
C VAL A 321 22.76 7.65 -7.83
N ILE A 322 22.82 6.41 -8.34
CA ILE A 322 23.86 5.44 -8.01
C ILE A 322 25.20 5.94 -8.56
N ASN A 323 25.93 6.67 -7.72
CA ASN A 323 27.27 7.18 -7.97
C ASN A 323 28.26 6.48 -7.02
N ALA A 324 29.57 6.71 -7.19
CA ALA A 324 30.64 6.07 -6.42
C ALA A 324 30.52 6.24 -4.88
N ASP A 325 29.74 7.20 -4.39
CA ASP A 325 29.64 7.53 -2.95
C ASP A 325 28.82 6.51 -2.11
N ILE A 326 28.02 5.63 -2.72
CA ILE A 326 27.28 4.56 -2.00
C ILE A 326 28.19 3.35 -1.70
N ALA A 327 29.44 3.37 -2.18
CA ALA A 327 30.29 2.19 -2.19
C ALA A 327 30.82 1.75 -0.80
N LYS A 328 30.52 2.47 0.30
CA LYS A 328 30.97 2.15 1.66
C LYS A 328 29.85 2.34 2.69
N CYS A 329 29.77 1.44 3.69
CA CYS A 329 28.83 1.61 4.80
C CYS A 329 29.12 2.94 5.53
N GLY A 330 28.08 3.65 5.98
CA GLY A 330 28.19 4.87 6.78
C GLY A 330 28.70 6.14 6.05
N VAL A 331 29.12 6.06 4.78
CA VAL A 331 29.58 7.27 4.04
C VAL A 331 28.43 8.19 3.67
N PHE A 332 27.26 7.63 3.42
CA PHE A 332 26.07 8.43 3.13
C PHE A 332 25.50 8.98 4.45
N SER A 333 25.73 10.27 4.70
CA SER A 333 25.38 10.92 5.98
C SER A 333 23.88 11.13 6.18
N LYS A 334 23.09 11.11 5.11
CA LYS A 334 21.64 11.28 5.14
C LYS A 334 20.93 9.99 5.52
N GLN A 335 19.72 10.11 6.04
CA GLN A 335 18.86 8.96 6.31
C GLN A 335 18.30 8.39 5.00
N THR A 336 18.29 7.07 4.88
CA THR A 336 17.92 6.33 3.66
C THR A 336 16.85 5.30 3.93
N ASN A 337 16.26 4.73 2.89
CA ASN A 337 15.48 3.51 3.04
C ASN A 337 16.41 2.27 3.11
N PRO A 338 15.93 1.10 3.59
CA PRO A 338 16.77 -0.08 3.80
C PRO A 338 17.45 -0.61 2.53
N LEU A 339 16.83 -0.41 1.36
CA LEU A 339 17.33 -0.91 0.09
C LEU A 339 18.63 -0.22 -0.37
N VAL A 340 18.93 0.98 0.12
CA VAL A 340 20.18 1.67 -0.21
C VAL A 340 21.39 0.92 0.34
N CYS A 341 21.26 0.28 1.51
CA CYS A 341 22.37 -0.46 2.11
C CYS A 341 22.74 -1.71 1.32
N ALA A 342 21.75 -2.33 0.66
CA ALA A 342 21.96 -3.47 -0.22
C ALA A 342 22.80 -3.12 -1.48
N LEU A 343 22.91 -1.83 -1.84
CA LEU A 343 23.73 -1.36 -2.97
C LEU A 343 25.20 -1.11 -2.64
N ALA A 344 25.61 -1.18 -1.38
CA ALA A 344 27.00 -0.99 -0.97
C ALA A 344 27.87 -2.21 -1.39
N THR A 345 27.85 -2.57 -2.68
CA THR A 345 28.38 -3.81 -3.25
C THR A 345 29.53 -3.58 -4.22
N ALA A 346 29.65 -2.38 -4.83
CA ALA A 346 30.57 -2.18 -5.94
C ALA A 346 32.07 -2.14 -5.54
N GLN A 347 32.40 -1.82 -4.28
CA GLN A 347 33.81 -1.76 -3.82
C GLN A 347 34.02 -2.19 -2.36
N ALA A 348 32.97 -2.54 -1.62
CA ALA A 348 33.08 -2.77 -0.18
C ALA A 348 33.56 -4.20 0.12
N SER A 349 34.79 -4.31 0.63
CA SER A 349 35.20 -5.43 1.50
C SER A 349 34.37 -5.51 2.80
N THR A 350 33.53 -4.51 3.06
CA THR A 350 32.77 -4.31 4.28
C THR A 350 31.34 -4.83 4.14
N ALA A 351 30.90 -5.60 5.13
CA ALA A 351 29.51 -6.02 5.25
C ALA A 351 28.66 -4.85 5.75
N CYS A 352 27.53 -4.56 5.10
CA CYS A 352 26.64 -3.46 5.48
C CYS A 352 25.22 -3.97 5.76
N TYR A 353 24.55 -3.30 6.69
CA TYR A 353 23.13 -3.47 6.97
C TYR A 353 22.47 -2.12 7.28
N TYR A 354 21.14 -2.08 7.30
CA TYR A 354 20.39 -0.89 7.67
C TYR A 354 20.10 -0.88 9.18
N ASN A 355 20.54 0.16 9.88
CA ASN A 355 20.14 0.40 11.26
C ASN A 355 18.76 1.07 11.28
N ASP A 356 17.73 0.33 11.70
CA ASP A 356 16.36 0.80 11.75
C ASP A 356 16.15 1.96 12.74
N ASN A 357 16.97 2.11 13.78
CA ASN A 357 16.84 3.21 14.74
C ASN A 357 17.43 4.51 14.18
N GLU A 358 18.62 4.44 13.59
CA GLU A 358 19.28 5.62 13.00
C GLU A 358 18.78 5.97 11.61
N LYS A 359 18.10 5.02 10.95
CA LYS A 359 17.66 5.08 9.55
C LYS A 359 18.84 5.29 8.58
N LYS A 360 19.96 4.60 8.83
CA LYS A 360 21.22 4.73 8.08
C LYS A 360 21.86 3.37 7.82
N CYS A 361 22.78 3.33 6.85
CA CYS A 361 23.59 2.14 6.58
C CYS A 361 24.81 2.08 7.49
N GLU A 362 24.95 0.97 8.21
CA GLU A 362 26.05 0.72 9.14
C GLU A 362 26.82 -0.55 8.76
N GLU A 363 28.01 -0.70 9.33
CA GLU A 363 28.81 -1.90 9.18
C GLU A 363 28.19 -3.06 9.96
N PHE A 364 27.92 -4.16 9.26
CA PHE A 364 27.43 -5.39 9.84
C PHE A 364 28.59 -6.12 10.52
N LYS A 365 28.41 -6.41 11.81
CA LYS A 365 29.31 -7.27 12.59
C LYS A 365 28.58 -8.57 12.89
N SER A 366 29.29 -9.68 12.86
CA SER A 366 28.71 -11.01 13.03
C SER A 366 28.09 -11.25 14.42
N ASP A 367 28.49 -10.47 15.41
CA ASP A 367 27.96 -10.46 16.78
C ASP A 367 26.72 -9.57 16.94
N THR A 368 26.39 -8.74 15.95
CA THR A 368 25.19 -7.93 15.98
C THR A 368 23.96 -8.82 15.81
N LEU A 369 23.14 -8.92 16.85
CA LEU A 369 21.81 -9.53 16.78
C LEU A 369 20.89 -8.66 15.92
N THR A 370 20.91 -8.88 14.61
CA THR A 370 19.95 -8.29 13.67
C THR A 370 18.86 -9.29 13.35
N GLU A 371 17.60 -8.89 13.45
CA GLU A 371 16.48 -9.74 13.04
C GLU A 371 16.55 -10.06 11.54
N TRP A 372 16.21 -11.29 11.16
CA TRP A 372 16.13 -11.74 9.76
C TRP A 372 15.19 -10.89 8.88
N ALA A 373 14.24 -10.17 9.49
CA ALA A 373 13.37 -9.21 8.81
C ALA A 373 14.17 -8.07 8.12
N ASN A 374 15.39 -7.80 8.58
CA ASN A 374 16.27 -6.78 8.03
C ASN A 374 17.13 -7.27 6.84
N ARG A 375 17.07 -8.55 6.46
CA ARG A 375 17.87 -9.13 5.37
C ARG A 375 17.80 -8.37 4.04
N ILE A 376 16.68 -7.67 3.78
CA ILE A 376 16.49 -6.90 2.55
C ILE A 376 17.47 -5.71 2.44
N SER A 377 18.09 -5.32 3.55
CA SER A 377 19.09 -4.26 3.60
C SER A 377 20.52 -4.76 3.53
N PHE A 378 20.73 -6.08 3.66
CA PHE A 378 22.07 -6.63 3.61
C PHE A 378 22.66 -6.41 2.23
N ASN A 379 23.93 -6.03 2.18
CA ASN A 379 24.70 -6.19 0.95
C ASN A 379 25.15 -7.66 0.81
N SER A 380 25.71 -8.02 -0.35
CA SER A 380 26.21 -9.38 -0.63
C SER A 380 27.14 -9.90 0.48
N LYS A 381 28.04 -9.05 0.99
CA LYS A 381 28.99 -9.45 2.04
C LYS A 381 28.31 -9.73 3.38
N ALA A 382 27.39 -8.87 3.82
CA ALA A 382 26.59 -9.13 5.02
C ALA A 382 25.77 -10.41 4.89
N CYS A 383 25.19 -10.66 3.71
CA CYS A 383 24.45 -11.90 3.46
C CYS A 383 25.33 -13.15 3.65
N GLN A 384 26.57 -13.12 3.15
CA GLN A 384 27.55 -14.21 3.29
C GLN A 384 28.07 -14.41 4.72
N LEU A 385 28.01 -13.38 5.57
CA LEU A 385 28.45 -13.42 6.97
C LEU A 385 27.31 -13.72 7.95
N TYR A 386 26.06 -13.62 7.52
CA TYR A 386 24.91 -13.84 8.39
C TYR A 386 24.74 -15.32 8.72
N GLU A 387 25.02 -15.71 9.97
CA GLU A 387 24.82 -17.08 10.47
C GLU A 387 23.85 -17.14 11.68
N ALA A 388 23.24 -16.02 12.06
CA ALA A 388 22.27 -16.00 13.15
C ALA A 388 21.07 -16.91 12.84
N ASP A 389 20.52 -17.53 13.88
CA ASP A 389 19.41 -18.49 13.81
C ASP A 389 19.67 -19.70 12.90
N SER A 390 20.94 -20.06 12.66
CA SER A 390 21.35 -21.15 11.77
C SER A 390 20.79 -21.03 10.35
N LYS A 391 20.58 -19.80 9.87
CA LYS A 391 20.02 -19.56 8.54
C LYS A 391 21.03 -19.89 7.45
N LEU A 392 20.59 -20.71 6.48
CA LEU A 392 21.31 -20.95 5.24
C LEU A 392 20.98 -19.80 4.30
N THR A 393 21.95 -18.98 3.92
CA THR A 393 21.69 -17.78 3.11
C THR A 393 22.53 -17.76 1.85
N TYR A 394 22.02 -17.09 0.81
CA TYR A 394 22.79 -16.79 -0.39
C TYR A 394 22.36 -15.47 -1.02
N TRP A 395 23.28 -14.87 -1.77
CA TRP A 395 23.01 -13.64 -2.50
C TRP A 395 22.59 -13.91 -3.94
N LYS A 396 21.42 -13.40 -4.32
CA LYS A 396 20.93 -13.37 -5.70
C LYS A 396 20.12 -12.08 -5.91
N ASP A 397 20.82 -11.00 -6.23
CA ASP A 397 20.32 -9.60 -6.25
C ASP A 397 19.86 -9.05 -4.89
N GLU A 398 19.46 -9.94 -3.97
CA GLU A 398 19.11 -9.68 -2.58
C GLU A 398 19.56 -10.86 -1.70
N CYS A 399 19.51 -10.70 -0.38
CA CYS A 399 19.81 -11.77 0.54
C CYS A 399 18.59 -12.68 0.76
N LEU A 400 18.75 -13.96 0.41
CA LEU A 400 17.69 -14.96 0.45
C LEU A 400 18.06 -16.11 1.39
N GLU A 401 17.06 -16.71 2.03
CA GLU A 401 17.22 -18.00 2.72
C GLU A 401 17.24 -19.12 1.67
N ILE A 402 18.12 -20.11 1.83
CA ILE A 402 18.21 -21.29 0.97
C ILE A 402 17.28 -22.37 1.55
N PRO A 403 16.18 -22.72 0.87
CA PRO A 403 15.41 -23.90 1.22
C PRO A 403 16.24 -25.18 1.01
N THR A 404 16.06 -26.19 1.85
CA THR A 404 16.83 -27.45 1.79
C THR A 404 16.84 -28.08 0.40
N GLN A 405 15.73 -27.99 -0.34
CA GLN A 405 15.62 -28.56 -1.68
C GLN A 405 16.45 -27.80 -2.73
N GLN A 406 16.76 -26.53 -2.50
CA GLN A 406 17.59 -25.74 -3.41
C GLN A 406 19.08 -26.06 -3.30
N LEU A 407 19.53 -26.66 -2.19
CA LEU A 407 20.92 -27.05 -1.96
C LEU A 407 21.47 -28.02 -3.02
N LEU A 408 20.59 -28.78 -3.69
CA LEU A 408 20.97 -29.69 -4.78
C LEU A 408 21.40 -28.95 -6.05
N TYR A 409 20.93 -27.71 -6.23
CA TYR A 409 21.12 -26.93 -7.46
C TYR A 409 22.16 -25.83 -7.30
N LEU A 410 22.63 -25.59 -6.08
CA LEU A 410 23.72 -24.66 -5.83
C LEU A 410 25.06 -25.29 -6.23
N ASP A 411 25.92 -24.46 -6.77
CA ASP A 411 27.30 -24.70 -7.12
C ASP A 411 28.22 -23.92 -6.17
N CYS A 412 29.53 -24.19 -6.19
CA CYS A 412 30.45 -23.56 -5.24
C CYS A 412 30.59 -22.06 -5.43
N ASP A 413 30.26 -21.53 -6.61
CA ASP A 413 30.31 -20.09 -6.90
C ASP A 413 29.03 -19.35 -6.47
N SER A 414 28.01 -20.09 -6.01
CA SER A 414 26.85 -19.51 -5.35
C SER A 414 27.34 -18.72 -4.14
N GLN A 415 26.97 -17.44 -4.07
CA GLN A 415 27.38 -16.50 -3.00
C GLN A 415 26.69 -16.82 -1.67
N ALA A 416 26.83 -18.05 -1.20
CA ALA A 416 26.26 -18.57 0.03
C ALA A 416 27.12 -18.20 1.24
N ASN A 417 26.47 -18.10 2.41
CA ASN A 417 27.19 -18.08 3.67
C ASN A 417 27.86 -19.44 3.95
N ARG A 418 28.65 -19.53 5.02
CA ARG A 418 29.34 -20.78 5.40
C ARG A 418 28.37 -21.94 5.55
N LEU A 419 27.26 -21.72 6.29
CA LEU A 419 26.25 -22.75 6.53
C LEU A 419 25.62 -23.23 5.22
N GLY A 420 25.27 -22.31 4.32
CA GLY A 420 24.79 -22.64 2.99
C GLY A 420 25.81 -23.44 2.18
N CYS A 421 27.06 -22.99 2.14
CA CYS A 421 28.15 -23.65 1.42
C CYS A 421 28.37 -25.10 1.87
N ILE A 422 28.50 -25.35 3.18
CA ILE A 422 28.76 -26.70 3.71
C ILE A 422 27.55 -27.64 3.59
N ASN A 423 26.34 -27.10 3.36
CA ASN A 423 25.14 -27.90 3.17
C ASN A 423 24.76 -28.10 1.69
N ILE A 424 25.54 -27.58 0.73
CA ILE A 424 25.31 -27.86 -0.70
C ILE A 424 25.34 -29.37 -0.94
N THR A 425 24.25 -29.92 -1.47
CA THR A 425 24.09 -31.36 -1.72
C THR A 425 24.24 -31.73 -3.20
N ASN A 426 24.60 -30.77 -4.04
CA ASN A 426 24.93 -31.02 -5.44
C ASN A 426 26.10 -32.01 -5.54
N PRO A 427 25.91 -33.21 -6.13
CA PRO A 427 26.93 -34.25 -6.16
C PRO A 427 28.19 -33.86 -6.95
N ASN A 428 28.06 -32.88 -7.86
CA ASN A 428 29.18 -32.38 -8.66
C ASN A 428 29.89 -31.18 -8.01
N ALA A 429 29.36 -30.68 -6.89
CA ALA A 429 29.91 -29.52 -6.20
C ALA A 429 30.82 -29.99 -5.05
N GLN A 430 32.13 -29.87 -5.27
CA GLN A 430 33.16 -30.10 -4.25
C GLN A 430 33.60 -28.74 -3.72
N CYS A 431 32.86 -28.23 -2.75
CA CYS A 431 33.00 -26.87 -2.26
C CYS A 431 33.71 -26.81 -0.91
N ILE A 432 34.48 -25.75 -0.72
CA ILE A 432 35.09 -25.36 0.55
C ILE A 432 34.72 -23.90 0.85
N PHE A 433 34.31 -23.61 2.08
CA PHE A 433 34.12 -22.23 2.50
C PHE A 433 35.45 -21.65 2.99
N ASN A 434 36.00 -20.73 2.21
CA ASN A 434 37.24 -20.04 2.53
C ASN A 434 36.97 -18.88 3.50
N LYS A 435 37.30 -19.08 4.79
CA LYS A 435 37.11 -18.08 5.86
C LYS A 435 37.85 -16.76 5.61
N THR A 436 38.94 -16.76 4.84
CA THR A 436 39.72 -15.55 4.54
C THR A 436 39.02 -14.67 3.52
N THR A 437 38.45 -15.28 2.48
CA THR A 437 37.70 -14.57 1.44
C THR A 437 36.21 -14.40 1.80
N ASN A 438 35.72 -15.19 2.78
CA ASN A 438 34.31 -15.44 3.08
C ASN A 438 33.52 -15.79 1.81
N LYS A 439 34.03 -16.75 1.04
CA LYS A 439 33.40 -17.26 -0.17
C LYS A 439 33.35 -18.78 -0.14
N CYS A 440 32.29 -19.32 -0.70
CA CYS A 440 32.27 -20.71 -1.14
C CYS A 440 33.13 -20.80 -2.41
N GLU A 441 34.03 -21.78 -2.48
CA GLU A 441 34.99 -21.94 -3.57
C GLU A 441 35.05 -23.41 -3.97
N LYS A 442 35.24 -23.69 -5.26
CA LYS A 442 35.44 -25.07 -5.74
C LYS A 442 36.85 -25.55 -5.36
N VAL A 443 36.94 -26.73 -4.75
CA VAL A 443 38.22 -27.38 -4.49
C VAL A 443 38.81 -27.86 -5.82
N THR A 444 39.98 -27.33 -6.16
CA THR A 444 40.73 -27.68 -7.38
C THR A 444 42.07 -28.34 -7.08
N ASP A 445 42.64 -28.03 -5.91
CA ASP A 445 43.87 -28.62 -5.42
C ASP A 445 43.57 -29.62 -4.29
N PHE A 446 43.80 -30.89 -4.58
CA PHE A 446 43.62 -32.01 -3.66
C PHE A 446 44.95 -32.47 -3.00
N THR A 447 46.04 -31.72 -3.20
CA THR A 447 47.38 -32.11 -2.70
C THR A 447 47.63 -31.74 -1.24
N LYS A 448 46.73 -30.96 -0.63
CA LYS A 448 46.88 -30.53 0.76
C LYS A 448 46.69 -31.71 1.73
N ALA A 449 47.27 -31.57 2.92
CA ALA A 449 47.15 -32.54 4.00
C ALA A 449 45.68 -32.76 4.42
N CYS A 450 45.32 -33.96 4.84
CA CYS A 450 43.95 -34.34 5.24
C CYS A 450 43.29 -33.26 6.13
N VAL A 451 43.93 -32.88 7.24
CA VAL A 451 43.36 -31.95 8.23
C VAL A 451 43.23 -30.49 7.77
N SER A 452 43.69 -30.16 6.56
CA SER A 452 43.62 -28.79 6.03
C SER A 452 42.29 -28.45 5.35
N TYR A 453 41.46 -29.46 5.06
CA TYR A 453 40.14 -29.27 4.46
C TYR A 453 39.09 -29.10 5.55
N GLU A 454 38.74 -27.85 5.86
CA GLU A 454 37.67 -27.49 6.79
C GLU A 454 36.53 -26.77 6.07
N ASN A 455 35.30 -26.87 6.61
CA ASN A 455 34.09 -26.24 6.05
C ASN A 455 33.84 -26.67 4.61
N ILE A 456 33.87 -27.99 4.40
CA ILE A 456 33.61 -28.61 3.11
C ILE A 456 32.20 -29.21 3.08
N ASN A 457 31.60 -29.27 1.89
CA ASN A 457 30.23 -29.77 1.72
C ASN A 457 30.15 -31.26 1.40
N SER A 458 31.27 -31.86 0.96
CA SER A 458 31.28 -33.19 0.37
C SER A 458 32.40 -34.05 0.93
N SER A 459 32.05 -35.27 1.33
CA SER A 459 33.00 -36.28 1.80
C SER A 459 34.02 -36.69 0.74
N ILE A 460 33.69 -36.53 -0.54
CA ILE A 460 34.57 -36.83 -1.68
C ILE A 460 35.88 -36.04 -1.60
N ILE A 461 35.87 -34.85 -0.99
CA ILE A 461 37.09 -34.05 -0.79
C ILE A 461 38.07 -34.77 0.13
N CYS A 462 37.60 -35.48 1.16
CA CYS A 462 38.44 -36.24 2.08
C CYS A 462 38.96 -37.56 1.52
N GLU A 463 38.45 -38.01 0.37
CA GLU A 463 38.90 -39.25 -0.28
C GLU A 463 40.22 -39.06 -1.05
N LYS A 464 40.56 -37.80 -1.38
CA LYS A 464 41.68 -37.45 -2.26
C LYS A 464 43.05 -37.26 -1.59
N PRO A 465 43.16 -36.78 -0.33
CA PRO A 465 44.45 -36.67 0.36
C PRO A 465 45.16 -38.02 0.44
N THR A 466 46.49 -38.00 0.35
CA THR A 466 47.35 -39.22 0.33
C THR A 466 48.42 -39.20 1.41
N ASP A 467 48.37 -38.25 2.34
CA ASP A 467 49.37 -38.04 3.39
C ASP A 467 49.14 -38.91 4.64
N SER A 468 47.88 -39.22 4.97
CA SER A 468 47.48 -39.95 6.17
C SER A 468 46.18 -40.74 5.95
N SER A 469 45.79 -41.60 6.89
CA SER A 469 44.42 -42.16 6.93
C SER A 469 43.42 -41.04 7.22
N CYS A 470 42.53 -40.75 6.27
CA CYS A 470 41.64 -39.59 6.31
C CYS A 470 40.16 -39.98 6.15
N TYR A 471 39.26 -39.27 6.81
CA TYR A 471 37.82 -39.40 6.64
C TYR A 471 37.10 -38.05 6.84
N PHE A 472 35.86 -37.94 6.37
CA PHE A 472 34.99 -36.79 6.55
C PHE A 472 34.18 -36.89 7.84
N SER A 473 34.30 -35.89 8.70
CA SER A 473 33.45 -35.72 9.86
C SER A 473 32.21 -34.89 9.49
N THR A 474 31.04 -35.53 9.51
CA THR A 474 29.75 -34.86 9.23
C THR A 474 29.34 -33.86 10.31
N SER A 475 29.79 -34.03 11.57
CA SER A 475 29.51 -33.08 12.65
C SER A 475 30.31 -31.79 12.50
N ASP A 476 31.53 -31.90 12.00
CA ASP A 476 32.49 -30.80 11.96
C ASP A 476 32.66 -30.21 10.55
N TYR A 477 32.07 -30.86 9.53
CA TYR A 477 32.22 -30.52 8.11
C TYR A 477 33.67 -30.33 7.70
N LYS A 478 34.55 -31.25 8.12
CA LYS A 478 35.99 -31.21 7.85
C LYS A 478 36.56 -32.62 7.66
N CYS A 479 37.73 -32.69 7.05
CA CYS A 479 38.52 -33.91 7.00
C CYS A 479 39.31 -34.10 8.30
N VAL A 480 39.32 -35.33 8.82
CA VAL A 480 39.95 -35.71 10.09
C VAL A 480 40.86 -36.92 9.86
N ASN A 481 42.00 -36.94 10.54
CA ASN A 481 42.86 -38.13 10.56
C ASN A 481 42.18 -39.23 11.37
N LEU A 482 42.09 -40.44 10.80
CA LEU A 482 41.58 -41.61 11.49
C LEU A 482 42.57 -42.03 12.59
N ASN A 483 42.11 -42.24 13.84
CA ASN A 483 43.00 -42.80 14.85
C ASN A 483 43.29 -44.27 14.50
N PRO A 484 44.49 -44.79 14.80
CA PRO A 484 44.82 -46.19 14.51
C PRO A 484 43.90 -47.23 15.19
N GLU A 485 43.19 -46.83 16.24
CA GLU A 485 42.25 -47.66 17.00
C GLU A 485 40.82 -47.63 16.44
N ASP A 486 40.49 -46.64 15.59
CA ASP A 486 39.15 -46.47 15.03
C ASP A 486 38.94 -47.47 13.88
N GLU A 487 37.80 -48.17 13.89
CA GLU A 487 37.43 -49.09 12.82
C GLU A 487 36.85 -48.33 11.62
N VAL A 488 37.29 -48.68 10.40
CA VAL A 488 36.74 -48.12 9.17
C VAL A 488 35.45 -48.83 8.82
N ASP A 489 34.32 -48.12 8.99
CA ASP A 489 33.01 -48.58 8.54
C ASP A 489 32.75 -48.13 7.09
N CYS A 490 33.12 -48.98 6.13
CA CYS A 490 32.89 -48.72 4.72
C CYS A 490 31.45 -49.02 4.24
N SER A 491 30.52 -49.37 5.14
CA SER A 491 29.09 -49.40 4.82
C SER A 491 28.50 -47.99 4.73
N VAL A 492 29.12 -47.01 5.41
CA VAL A 492 28.69 -45.62 5.48
C VAL A 492 29.43 -44.77 4.45
N GLN A 493 28.84 -44.63 3.26
CA GLN A 493 29.43 -43.86 2.16
C GLN A 493 29.63 -42.36 2.48
N THR A 494 28.89 -41.82 3.45
CA THR A 494 29.01 -40.41 3.83
C THR A 494 30.32 -40.06 4.52
N ASN A 495 31.09 -41.05 4.99
CA ASN A 495 32.33 -40.78 5.72
C ASN A 495 33.54 -40.54 4.80
N GLY A 496 33.45 -40.84 3.49
CA GLY A 496 34.49 -40.48 2.51
C GLY A 496 35.92 -40.85 2.90
N TYR A 497 36.15 -42.11 3.28
CA TYR A 497 37.49 -42.58 3.63
C TYR A 497 38.42 -42.56 2.42
N ASN A 498 39.61 -42.02 2.57
CA ASN A 498 40.63 -42.08 1.53
C ASN A 498 41.25 -43.47 1.39
N LYS A 499 42.10 -43.64 0.37
CA LYS A 499 42.75 -44.91 0.05
C LYS A 499 43.52 -45.53 1.22
N ILE A 500 44.19 -44.71 2.03
CA ILE A 500 45.01 -45.17 3.16
C ILE A 500 44.12 -45.68 4.29
N ALA A 501 43.10 -44.91 4.67
CA ALA A 501 42.11 -45.33 5.66
C ALA A 501 41.39 -46.59 5.20
N CYS A 502 40.90 -46.63 3.96
CA CYS A 502 40.15 -47.77 3.44
C CYS A 502 40.92 -49.11 3.53
N ALA A 503 42.25 -49.06 3.35
CA ALA A 503 43.10 -50.25 3.40
C ALA A 503 43.26 -50.85 4.81
N THR A 504 42.85 -50.15 5.89
CA THR A 504 42.96 -50.67 7.27
C THR A 504 41.91 -51.74 7.57
N ASN A 505 40.77 -51.73 6.86
CA ASN A 505 39.73 -52.75 6.98
C ASN A 505 39.72 -53.68 5.75
N LYS A 506 39.95 -54.96 5.98
CA LYS A 506 40.04 -55.99 4.93
C LYS A 506 38.74 -56.24 4.17
N ASN A 507 37.60 -55.85 4.76
CA ASN A 507 36.29 -55.96 4.14
C ASN A 507 35.97 -54.75 3.25
N CYS A 508 36.86 -53.76 3.18
CA CYS A 508 36.69 -52.57 2.37
C CYS A 508 37.59 -52.62 1.13
N VAL A 509 37.13 -52.01 0.05
CA VAL A 509 37.92 -51.86 -1.18
C VAL A 509 37.83 -50.40 -1.64
N PHE A 510 38.91 -49.91 -2.24
CA PHE A 510 39.01 -48.54 -2.76
C PHE A 510 39.19 -48.58 -4.28
N SER A 511 38.28 -47.95 -5.03
CA SER A 511 38.39 -47.76 -6.50
C SER A 511 38.37 -46.31 -6.93
N ASP A 512 37.76 -45.46 -6.11
CA ASP A 512 37.76 -44.00 -6.23
C ASP A 512 37.22 -43.36 -4.94
N ARG A 513 36.40 -44.14 -4.25
CA ARG A 513 35.94 -44.02 -2.86
C ARG A 513 36.07 -45.36 -2.15
N CYS A 514 35.95 -45.35 -0.82
CA CYS A 514 35.92 -46.56 -0.01
C CYS A 514 34.51 -47.14 0.11
N TYR A 515 34.36 -48.45 -0.08
CA TYR A 515 33.08 -49.14 0.05
C TYR A 515 33.27 -50.55 0.61
N GLN A 516 32.22 -51.09 1.22
CA GLN A 516 32.20 -52.46 1.74
C GLN A 516 32.09 -53.46 0.59
N LYS A 517 32.95 -54.48 0.62
CA LYS A 517 32.89 -55.60 -0.30
C LYS A 517 31.79 -56.55 0.15
N GLU A 518 30.68 -56.57 -0.58
CA GLU A 518 29.64 -57.60 -0.41
C GLU A 518 30.02 -58.85 -1.22
N GLU A 519 29.96 -60.03 -0.59
CA GLU A 519 30.22 -61.29 -1.30
C GLU A 519 29.13 -61.54 -2.35
N GLY A 520 29.53 -61.62 -3.63
CA GLY A 520 28.63 -61.96 -4.73
C GLY A 520 27.97 -60.76 -5.43
N GLU A 521 28.28 -59.53 -5.03
CA GLU A 521 27.79 -58.33 -5.69
C GLU A 521 28.89 -57.58 -6.45
N TYR A 522 28.52 -56.95 -7.56
CA TYR A 522 29.41 -56.08 -8.31
C TYR A 522 29.26 -54.66 -7.77
N SER A 523 30.21 -54.22 -6.93
CA SER A 523 30.17 -52.87 -6.36
C SER A 523 30.62 -51.82 -7.38
N LEU A 524 31.55 -52.19 -8.27
CA LEU A 524 32.20 -51.31 -9.24
C LEU A 524 32.18 -51.84 -10.66
N CYS A 525 32.44 -50.94 -11.63
CA CYS A 525 32.60 -51.32 -13.02
C CYS A 525 33.77 -52.29 -13.22
N ALA A 526 34.85 -52.15 -12.45
CA ALA A 526 36.01 -53.04 -12.52
C ALA A 526 35.75 -54.45 -11.96
N ASP A 527 34.79 -54.61 -11.05
CA ASP A 527 34.42 -55.91 -10.47
C ASP A 527 33.55 -56.72 -11.44
N ALA A 528 32.78 -56.02 -12.27
CA ALA A 528 31.96 -56.60 -13.31
C ALA A 528 32.85 -57.09 -14.46
N THR A 529 33.13 -58.39 -14.47
CA THR A 529 33.80 -59.10 -15.58
C THR A 529 33.13 -58.84 -16.94
N ASN A 530 33.73 -59.30 -18.05
CA ASN A 530 33.38 -59.09 -19.48
C ASN A 530 31.94 -59.48 -19.93
N ASN A 531 30.94 -59.43 -19.06
CA ASN A 531 29.53 -59.66 -19.33
C ASN A 531 28.71 -58.41 -18.96
N LYS A 532 27.89 -57.97 -19.92
CA LYS A 532 26.96 -56.84 -19.77
C LYS A 532 26.04 -56.95 -18.54
N THR A 533 25.56 -58.15 -18.21
CA THR A 533 24.68 -58.38 -17.05
C THR A 533 25.35 -58.04 -15.73
N ASN A 534 26.64 -58.37 -15.59
CA ASN A 534 27.41 -58.01 -14.40
C ASN A 534 27.60 -56.49 -14.33
N CYS A 535 27.85 -55.84 -15.48
CA CYS A 535 28.00 -54.40 -15.58
C CYS A 535 26.70 -53.65 -15.24
N GLN A 536 25.53 -54.20 -15.62
CA GLN A 536 24.21 -53.69 -15.24
C GLN A 536 23.95 -53.78 -13.73
N ALA A 537 24.50 -54.80 -13.07
CA ALA A 537 24.34 -55.04 -11.64
C ALA A 537 25.25 -54.15 -10.75
N VAL A 538 26.11 -53.32 -11.36
CA VAL A 538 26.98 -52.41 -10.61
C VAL A 538 26.17 -51.36 -9.84
N LYS A 539 26.39 -51.26 -8.53
CA LYS A 539 25.59 -50.41 -7.63
C LYS A 539 26.09 -48.97 -7.45
N TYR A 540 27.41 -48.74 -7.48
CA TYR A 540 27.99 -47.49 -6.96
C TYR A 540 28.74 -46.63 -7.97
N GLU A 541 28.99 -47.14 -9.17
CA GLU A 541 29.68 -46.42 -10.25
C GLU A 541 28.80 -46.33 -11.48
N ALA A 542 28.98 -45.28 -12.28
CA ALA A 542 28.34 -45.17 -13.57
C ALA A 542 29.15 -45.97 -14.59
N CYS A 543 28.57 -47.03 -15.15
CA CYS A 543 29.30 -47.92 -16.04
C CYS A 543 28.79 -47.83 -17.47
N GLN A 544 29.71 -47.97 -18.43
CA GLN A 544 29.41 -48.26 -19.82
C GLN A 544 29.96 -49.65 -20.18
N PHE A 545 29.24 -50.38 -21.02
CA PHE A 545 29.71 -51.67 -21.53
C PHE A 545 30.17 -51.51 -22.98
N LYS A 546 31.48 -51.43 -23.20
CA LYS A 546 32.09 -51.18 -24.51
C LYS A 546 33.24 -52.16 -24.74
N ASP A 547 33.36 -52.65 -25.97
CA ASP A 547 34.43 -53.59 -26.38
C ASP A 547 34.50 -54.84 -25.50
N ASN A 548 33.32 -55.36 -25.11
CA ASN A 548 33.16 -56.51 -24.22
C ASN A 548 33.76 -56.32 -22.81
N SER A 549 33.91 -55.07 -22.36
CA SER A 549 34.43 -54.70 -21.05
C SER A 549 33.50 -53.70 -20.36
N CYS A 550 33.35 -53.84 -19.04
CA CYS A 550 32.67 -52.86 -18.20
C CYS A 550 33.69 -51.78 -17.81
N THR A 551 33.43 -50.53 -18.17
CA THR A 551 34.34 -49.40 -17.89
C THR A 551 33.60 -48.26 -17.20
N LEU A 552 34.30 -47.56 -16.32
CA LEU A 552 33.79 -46.38 -15.62
C LEU A 552 33.54 -45.23 -16.60
N ILE A 553 32.42 -44.54 -16.43
CA ILE A 553 32.12 -43.29 -17.11
C ILE A 553 32.64 -42.14 -16.26
N SER A 554 33.78 -41.57 -16.65
CA SER A 554 34.45 -40.51 -15.89
C SER A 554 33.80 -39.12 -16.03
N ASP A 555 33.06 -38.87 -17.13
CA ASP A 555 32.38 -37.59 -17.39
C ASP A 555 30.91 -37.83 -17.75
N LEU A 556 30.02 -37.59 -16.78
CA LEU A 556 28.57 -37.76 -16.94
C LEU A 556 27.89 -36.58 -17.64
N SER A 557 28.63 -35.51 -17.95
CA SER A 557 28.11 -34.30 -18.60
C SER A 557 28.22 -34.34 -20.13
N SER A 558 28.97 -35.32 -20.66
CA SER A 558 29.22 -35.48 -22.10
C SER A 558 28.55 -36.70 -22.73
N ILE A 559 27.93 -37.58 -21.94
CA ILE A 559 27.37 -38.84 -22.42
C ILE A 559 25.90 -38.73 -22.80
N LYS A 560 25.44 -39.68 -23.61
CA LYS A 560 24.01 -39.94 -23.86
C LYS A 560 23.48 -40.98 -22.89
N CYS A 561 22.16 -41.10 -22.77
CA CYS A 561 21.55 -42.09 -21.90
C CYS A 561 22.01 -43.52 -22.22
N GLN A 562 22.13 -43.86 -23.51
CA GLN A 562 22.47 -45.22 -23.95
C GLN A 562 23.91 -45.64 -23.62
N ASP A 563 24.78 -44.67 -23.31
CA ASP A 563 26.15 -44.95 -22.89
C ASP A 563 26.18 -45.53 -21.46
N ALA A 564 25.21 -45.18 -20.61
CA ALA A 564 25.06 -45.72 -19.26
C ALA A 564 24.32 -47.07 -19.28
N VAL A 565 24.98 -48.13 -18.82
CA VAL A 565 24.42 -49.48 -18.84
C VAL A 565 23.67 -49.84 -17.55
N ASN A 566 23.96 -49.18 -16.43
CA ASN A 566 23.38 -49.49 -15.12
C ASN A 566 22.51 -48.36 -14.57
N ILE A 567 21.73 -48.68 -13.52
CA ILE A 567 20.81 -47.75 -12.83
C ILE A 567 21.56 -46.49 -12.36
N PHE A 568 22.71 -46.69 -11.70
CA PHE A 568 23.50 -45.60 -11.15
C PHE A 568 23.96 -44.63 -12.24
N GLY A 569 24.51 -45.14 -13.36
CA GLY A 569 24.90 -44.30 -14.48
C GLY A 569 23.73 -43.54 -15.07
N CYS A 570 22.58 -44.20 -15.24
CA CYS A 570 21.41 -43.59 -15.84
C CYS A 570 20.85 -42.42 -15.03
N GLN A 571 20.74 -42.57 -13.70
CA GLN A 571 20.23 -41.52 -12.80
C GLN A 571 21.15 -40.31 -12.67
N ASN A 572 22.45 -40.45 -13.00
CA ASN A 572 23.45 -39.42 -12.78
C ASN A 572 23.93 -38.74 -14.07
N VAL A 573 23.32 -39.01 -15.23
CA VAL A 573 23.59 -38.26 -16.47
C VAL A 573 23.24 -36.78 -16.27
N THR A 574 24.19 -35.89 -16.54
CA THR A 574 24.03 -34.43 -16.35
C THR A 574 24.19 -33.62 -17.64
N THR A 575 24.27 -34.28 -18.79
CA THR A 575 24.31 -33.65 -20.11
C THR A 575 23.09 -32.74 -20.30
N ASN A 576 23.32 -31.46 -20.59
CA ASN A 576 22.25 -30.47 -20.70
C ASN A 576 21.27 -30.83 -21.82
N GLY A 577 19.97 -30.83 -21.51
CA GLY A 577 18.90 -31.20 -22.44
C GLY A 577 18.71 -32.71 -22.66
N VAL A 578 19.48 -33.56 -21.99
CA VAL A 578 19.36 -35.03 -22.07
C VAL A 578 18.58 -35.55 -20.86
N TYR A 579 17.49 -36.27 -21.14
CA TYR A 579 16.56 -36.78 -20.13
C TYR A 579 16.54 -38.30 -20.19
N CYS A 580 17.08 -38.93 -19.15
CA CYS A 580 17.29 -40.37 -19.08
C CYS A 580 16.34 -41.01 -18.08
N GLN A 581 15.79 -42.16 -18.48
CA GLN A 581 15.04 -43.06 -17.61
C GLN A 581 15.56 -44.49 -17.79
N PHE A 582 15.73 -45.22 -16.68
CA PHE A 582 16.13 -46.62 -16.74
C PHE A 582 14.90 -47.52 -16.77
N ILE A 583 14.60 -48.12 -17.93
CA ILE A 583 13.43 -48.98 -18.17
C ILE A 583 13.90 -50.23 -18.91
N ASP A 584 13.34 -51.39 -18.54
CA ASP A 584 13.65 -52.69 -19.17
C ASP A 584 15.17 -52.97 -19.21
N GLU A 585 15.83 -52.76 -18.07
CA GLU A 585 17.28 -52.96 -17.88
C GLU A 585 18.18 -52.11 -18.79
N LYS A 586 17.65 -51.01 -19.34
CA LYS A 586 18.38 -50.10 -20.22
C LYS A 586 18.14 -48.65 -19.84
N CYS A 587 19.18 -47.85 -19.93
CA CYS A 587 19.02 -46.39 -19.87
C CYS A 587 18.57 -45.86 -21.23
N GLN A 588 17.41 -45.23 -21.27
CA GLN A 588 16.80 -44.71 -22.48
C GLN A 588 16.64 -43.21 -22.38
N GLU A 589 16.89 -42.52 -23.50
CA GLU A 589 16.57 -41.10 -23.62
C GLU A 589 15.08 -40.96 -23.91
N ILE A 590 14.36 -40.26 -23.03
CA ILE A 590 12.91 -40.09 -23.11
C ILE A 590 12.61 -38.61 -23.14
N ASN A 591 11.78 -38.18 -24.10
CA ASN A 591 11.28 -36.81 -24.11
C ASN A 591 10.28 -36.65 -22.93
N PRO A 592 10.53 -35.79 -21.93
CA PRO A 592 9.62 -35.65 -20.80
C PRO A 592 8.19 -35.29 -21.20
N LEU A 593 7.99 -34.65 -22.37
CA LEU A 593 6.64 -34.30 -22.84
C LEU A 593 5.78 -35.53 -23.20
N THR A 594 6.38 -36.70 -23.46
CA THR A 594 5.64 -37.91 -23.85
C THR A 594 5.12 -38.71 -22.66
N ILE A 595 5.56 -38.42 -21.44
CA ILE A 595 5.11 -39.09 -20.21
C ILE A 595 3.95 -38.36 -19.52
N LYS A 596 3.32 -37.43 -20.23
CA LYS A 596 2.22 -36.61 -19.73
C LYS A 596 1.07 -37.44 -19.17
N ASP A 597 0.77 -38.56 -19.81
CA ASP A 597 -0.35 -39.46 -19.45
C ASP A 597 0.12 -40.69 -18.66
N THR A 598 1.37 -40.70 -18.17
CA THR A 598 1.95 -41.78 -17.35
C THR A 598 1.69 -41.50 -15.87
N SER A 599 1.33 -42.53 -15.09
CA SER A 599 1.11 -42.35 -13.65
C SER A 599 2.41 -41.90 -12.96
N CYS A 600 2.28 -41.01 -11.98
CA CYS A 600 3.38 -40.47 -11.20
C CYS A 600 4.26 -41.57 -10.58
N THR A 601 3.67 -42.69 -10.15
CA THR A 601 4.44 -43.77 -9.52
C THR A 601 5.15 -44.69 -10.52
N GLU A 602 4.80 -44.63 -11.80
CA GLU A 602 5.44 -45.39 -12.89
C GLU A 602 6.71 -44.70 -13.42
N VAL A 603 6.85 -43.39 -13.14
CA VAL A 603 8.03 -42.62 -13.56
C VAL A 603 9.16 -42.77 -12.54
N GLY A 604 9.81 -43.93 -12.58
CA GLY A 604 10.93 -44.31 -11.73
C GLY A 604 12.30 -44.19 -12.42
N ILE A 605 13.36 -44.07 -11.61
CA ILE A 605 14.77 -44.15 -12.04
C ILE A 605 15.09 -43.14 -13.15
N ILE A 606 14.97 -41.86 -12.83
CA ILE A 606 15.12 -40.72 -13.75
C ILE A 606 16.28 -39.82 -13.34
N ASN A 607 16.96 -39.22 -14.32
CA ASN A 607 18.06 -38.28 -14.06
C ASN A 607 17.61 -36.85 -13.76
N SER A 608 16.36 -36.50 -14.07
CA SER A 608 15.88 -35.13 -14.03
C SER A 608 14.49 -35.02 -13.41
N PHE A 609 14.28 -34.01 -12.56
CA PHE A 609 12.97 -33.68 -12.02
C PHE A 609 11.95 -33.25 -13.11
N MET A 610 12.44 -32.89 -14.32
CA MET A 610 11.61 -32.47 -15.46
C MET A 610 10.58 -33.54 -15.82
N PHE A 611 10.87 -34.82 -15.57
CA PHE A 611 9.92 -35.89 -15.77
C PHE A 611 8.64 -35.69 -14.92
N CYS A 612 8.80 -35.49 -13.61
CA CYS A 612 7.66 -35.30 -12.71
C CYS A 612 6.90 -34.01 -13.01
N GLU A 613 7.58 -32.98 -13.53
CA GLU A 613 6.97 -31.73 -13.97
C GLU A 613 6.00 -31.90 -15.16
N GLN A 614 6.13 -32.98 -15.95
CA GLN A 614 5.28 -33.22 -17.12
C GLN A 614 4.10 -34.16 -16.86
N VAL A 615 4.12 -34.94 -15.78
CA VAL A 615 3.01 -35.84 -15.41
C VAL A 615 1.73 -35.03 -15.21
N SER A 616 0.67 -35.32 -15.97
CA SER A 616 -0.62 -34.63 -15.87
C SER A 616 -1.80 -35.60 -15.88
N VAL A 617 -1.62 -36.77 -15.28
CA VAL A 617 -2.73 -37.68 -14.97
C VAL A 617 -3.71 -36.95 -14.05
N GLU A 618 -5.00 -37.09 -14.33
CA GLU A 618 -6.06 -36.49 -13.53
C GLU A 618 -5.97 -36.97 -12.07
N ASP A 619 -6.16 -36.05 -11.12
CA ASP A 619 -6.11 -36.29 -9.67
C ASP A 619 -4.76 -36.72 -9.06
N GLU A 620 -3.67 -36.79 -9.84
CA GLU A 620 -2.34 -37.11 -9.31
C GLU A 620 -1.51 -35.85 -9.00
N LEU A 621 -1.33 -35.57 -7.71
CA LEU A 621 -0.39 -34.57 -7.24
C LEU A 621 0.99 -35.21 -7.15
N CYS A 622 1.86 -34.89 -8.11
CA CYS A 622 3.15 -35.55 -8.28
C CYS A 622 4.33 -34.64 -7.89
N LYS A 623 5.32 -35.21 -7.19
CA LYS A 623 6.58 -34.55 -6.82
C LYS A 623 7.78 -35.42 -7.16
N TYR A 624 8.93 -34.79 -7.41
CA TYR A 624 10.21 -35.48 -7.54
C TYR A 624 10.81 -35.81 -6.16
N ASP A 625 11.09 -37.09 -5.91
CA ASP A 625 11.87 -37.55 -4.77
C ASP A 625 13.36 -37.58 -5.16
N VAL A 626 14.12 -36.62 -4.65
CA VAL A 626 15.56 -36.47 -4.94
C VAL A 626 16.37 -37.69 -4.46
N LYS A 627 15.97 -38.33 -3.34
CA LYS A 627 16.72 -39.47 -2.77
C LYS A 627 16.47 -40.74 -3.58
N LYS A 628 15.22 -40.96 -3.97
CA LYS A 628 14.83 -42.14 -4.76
C LYS A 628 14.99 -41.95 -6.27
N LYS A 629 15.27 -40.71 -6.72
CA LYS A 629 15.40 -40.34 -8.14
C LYS A 629 14.20 -40.81 -8.96
N GLN A 630 13.00 -40.56 -8.45
CA GLN A 630 11.73 -40.96 -9.05
C GLN A 630 10.64 -39.96 -8.74
N CYS A 631 9.55 -40.05 -9.47
CA CYS A 631 8.33 -39.35 -9.15
C CYS A 631 7.56 -40.11 -8.06
N VAL A 632 6.98 -39.37 -7.11
CA VAL A 632 6.15 -39.91 -6.02
C VAL A 632 4.93 -39.02 -5.84
N LEU A 633 3.83 -39.60 -5.36
CA LEU A 633 2.66 -38.83 -4.99
C LEU A 633 2.98 -37.93 -3.79
N THR A 634 2.34 -36.77 -3.74
CA THR A 634 2.41 -35.87 -2.58
C THR A 634 1.55 -36.43 -1.45
N GLU A 635 2.02 -36.31 -0.22
CA GLU A 635 1.24 -36.62 0.98
C GLU A 635 0.26 -35.48 1.32
N PRO A 636 -0.83 -35.77 2.05
CA PRO A 636 -1.75 -34.74 2.53
C PRO A 636 -1.06 -33.61 3.30
N THR A 637 -0.05 -33.95 4.10
CA THR A 637 0.71 -33.02 4.96
C THR A 637 1.86 -32.31 4.26
N ASP A 638 2.14 -32.62 2.99
CA ASP A 638 3.19 -31.93 2.26
C ASP A 638 2.81 -30.46 2.03
N GLU A 639 3.73 -29.57 2.36
CA GLU A 639 3.69 -28.15 1.98
C GLU A 639 5.03 -27.78 1.33
N PHE A 640 4.98 -27.31 0.10
CA PHE A 640 6.18 -27.02 -0.67
C PHE A 640 6.42 -25.51 -0.82
N SER A 641 7.68 -25.13 -0.70
CA SER A 641 8.17 -23.91 -1.34
C SER A 641 8.21 -24.07 -2.86
N CYS A 642 8.58 -23.03 -3.59
CA CYS A 642 8.82 -23.09 -5.04
C CYS A 642 9.96 -24.05 -5.39
N ASN A 643 9.68 -25.35 -5.37
CA ASN A 643 10.61 -26.42 -5.65
C ASN A 643 10.35 -26.95 -7.06
N ARG A 644 11.43 -27.22 -7.82
CA ARG A 644 11.35 -27.93 -9.10
C ARG A 644 10.93 -29.39 -8.88
N GLY A 645 10.34 -29.99 -9.91
CA GLY A 645 9.86 -31.39 -9.84
C GLY A 645 8.42 -31.54 -9.37
N LEU A 646 7.66 -30.46 -9.22
CA LEU A 646 6.23 -30.51 -8.94
C LEU A 646 5.46 -30.47 -10.25
N ASN A 647 4.50 -31.37 -10.42
CA ASN A 647 3.58 -31.29 -11.55
C ASN A 647 2.57 -30.14 -11.36
N PRO A 648 1.76 -29.79 -12.38
CA PRO A 648 0.83 -28.67 -12.30
C PRO A 648 -0.14 -28.79 -11.11
N LEU A 649 -0.69 -29.99 -10.88
CA LEU A 649 -1.64 -30.24 -9.79
C LEU A 649 -0.97 -30.09 -8.41
N ALA A 650 0.21 -30.68 -8.21
CA ALA A 650 0.95 -30.55 -6.96
C ALA A 650 1.39 -29.10 -6.71
N CYS A 651 1.88 -28.38 -7.74
CA CYS A 651 2.22 -26.97 -7.57
C CYS A 651 0.99 -26.18 -7.09
N LEU A 652 -0.14 -26.28 -7.79
CA LEU A 652 -1.34 -25.49 -7.46
C LEU A 652 -1.92 -25.81 -6.09
N ASN A 653 -1.87 -27.07 -5.65
CA ASN A 653 -2.54 -27.52 -4.44
C ASN A 653 -1.66 -27.61 -3.20
N LYS A 654 -0.33 -27.70 -3.37
CA LYS A 654 0.62 -27.98 -2.27
C LYS A 654 1.66 -26.90 -2.06
N THR A 655 1.75 -25.88 -2.92
CA THR A 655 2.63 -24.74 -2.66
C THR A 655 2.00 -23.78 -1.65
N THR A 656 2.82 -23.22 -0.76
CA THR A 656 2.35 -22.22 0.20
C THR A 656 1.71 -21.06 -0.56
N GLN A 657 0.47 -20.70 -0.21
CA GLN A 657 -0.33 -19.71 -0.94
C GLN A 657 0.31 -18.31 -1.02
N SER A 658 1.23 -17.99 -0.12
CA SER A 658 1.98 -16.73 -0.14
C SER A 658 3.11 -16.67 -1.18
N LEU A 659 3.48 -17.80 -1.78
CA LEU A 659 4.60 -17.89 -2.72
C LEU A 659 4.13 -17.75 -4.18
N GLN A 660 4.78 -16.85 -4.93
CA GLN A 660 4.54 -16.65 -6.36
C GLN A 660 5.52 -17.50 -7.20
N CYS A 661 5.39 -18.82 -7.11
CA CYS A 661 6.24 -19.73 -7.88
C CYS A 661 5.89 -19.64 -9.37
N LYS A 662 6.91 -19.50 -10.24
CA LYS A 662 6.77 -19.63 -11.69
C LYS A 662 7.63 -20.76 -12.23
N PHE A 663 7.00 -21.89 -12.53
CA PHE A 663 7.59 -22.99 -13.29
C PHE A 663 6.81 -23.12 -14.60
N TRP A 664 7.50 -22.93 -15.73
CA TRP A 664 6.88 -22.97 -17.06
C TRP A 664 5.64 -22.05 -17.15
N ASN A 665 4.60 -22.50 -17.89
CA ASN A 665 3.33 -21.82 -18.09
C ASN A 665 2.19 -22.41 -17.22
N TYR A 666 2.48 -23.02 -16.06
CA TYR A 666 1.41 -23.67 -15.29
C TYR A 666 1.54 -23.55 -13.77
N CYS A 667 2.72 -23.23 -13.25
CA CYS A 667 2.86 -22.93 -11.84
C CYS A 667 2.83 -21.41 -11.72
N TYR A 668 1.76 -20.91 -11.14
CA TYR A 668 1.57 -19.51 -10.86
C TYR A 668 0.88 -19.49 -9.50
N GLY A 669 1.39 -18.67 -8.57
CA GLY A 669 0.74 -18.49 -7.27
C GLY A 669 -0.73 -18.06 -7.43
N PRO A 670 -1.51 -17.92 -6.35
CA PRO A 670 -2.95 -17.63 -6.40
C PRO A 670 -3.32 -16.39 -7.23
N ASN A 671 -2.35 -15.55 -7.56
CA ASN A 671 -2.42 -14.43 -8.48
C ASN A 671 -2.47 -14.78 -9.98
N TYR A 672 -2.43 -16.04 -10.39
CA TYR A 672 -2.33 -16.37 -11.82
C TYR A 672 -3.48 -15.83 -12.66
N GLN A 673 -4.69 -16.09 -12.18
CA GLN A 673 -5.91 -15.79 -12.93
C GLN A 673 -6.05 -14.29 -13.16
N ILE A 674 -5.67 -13.49 -12.16
CA ILE A 674 -5.65 -12.03 -12.26
C ILE A 674 -4.49 -11.53 -13.15
N LEU A 675 -3.30 -12.14 -13.12
CA LEU A 675 -2.16 -11.75 -13.98
C LEU A 675 -2.39 -12.03 -15.49
N ASN A 676 -3.23 -13.02 -15.80
CA ASN A 676 -3.60 -13.37 -17.17
C ASN A 676 -4.95 -12.81 -17.61
N CYS A 677 -5.61 -12.04 -16.74
CA CYS A 677 -6.88 -11.40 -17.07
C CYS A 677 -6.69 -10.32 -18.13
N ASP A 678 -7.66 -10.16 -19.05
CA ASP A 678 -7.65 -9.09 -20.03
C ASP A 678 -7.62 -7.73 -19.31
N PRO A 679 -6.59 -6.89 -19.50
CA PRO A 679 -6.51 -5.57 -18.88
C PRO A 679 -7.68 -4.65 -19.22
N LYS A 680 -8.48 -4.96 -20.24
CA LYS A 680 -9.71 -4.23 -20.58
C LYS A 680 -10.90 -4.61 -19.70
N GLN A 681 -10.83 -5.72 -18.96
CA GLN A 681 -11.88 -6.24 -18.07
C GLN A 681 -11.46 -6.16 -16.60
N VAL A 682 -10.91 -5.01 -16.19
CA VAL A 682 -10.34 -4.76 -14.85
C VAL A 682 -11.27 -5.18 -13.69
N ALA A 683 -12.59 -4.96 -13.84
CA ALA A 683 -13.58 -5.34 -12.83
C ALA A 683 -13.65 -6.86 -12.61
N ASP A 684 -13.55 -7.63 -13.70
CA ASP A 684 -13.55 -9.09 -13.66
C ASP A 684 -12.18 -9.61 -13.22
N CYS A 685 -11.10 -8.89 -13.51
CA CYS A 685 -9.76 -9.27 -13.04
C CYS A 685 -9.66 -9.26 -11.52
N CYS A 686 -10.18 -8.21 -10.86
CA CYS A 686 -10.09 -8.10 -9.40
C CYS A 686 -10.84 -9.23 -8.67
N THR A 687 -11.97 -9.69 -9.20
CA THR A 687 -12.76 -10.75 -8.54
C THR A 687 -12.10 -12.13 -8.62
N LEU A 688 -11.11 -12.31 -9.50
CA LEU A 688 -10.30 -13.53 -9.59
C LEU A 688 -9.23 -13.64 -8.48
N ALA A 689 -9.00 -12.60 -7.68
CA ALA A 689 -8.11 -12.66 -6.53
C ALA A 689 -8.82 -13.30 -5.32
N SER A 690 -8.37 -14.48 -4.92
CA SER A 690 -9.00 -15.29 -3.87
C SER A 690 -8.60 -14.93 -2.43
N ASN A 691 -7.57 -14.10 -2.24
CA ASN A 691 -7.12 -13.66 -0.92
C ASN A 691 -6.59 -12.21 -0.93
N LEU A 692 -6.40 -11.66 0.27
CA LEU A 692 -5.94 -10.29 0.52
C LEU A 692 -4.60 -10.02 -0.16
N GLU A 693 -3.64 -10.93 -0.02
CA GLU A 693 -2.30 -10.81 -0.58
C GLU A 693 -2.36 -10.73 -2.12
N SER A 694 -3.23 -11.52 -2.74
CA SER A 694 -3.41 -11.51 -4.19
C SER A 694 -4.08 -10.24 -4.69
N CYS A 695 -5.04 -9.73 -3.93
CA CYS A 695 -5.71 -8.47 -4.25
C CYS A 695 -4.76 -7.27 -4.17
N LEU A 696 -3.91 -7.25 -3.12
CA LEU A 696 -3.03 -6.12 -2.83
C LEU A 696 -1.75 -6.10 -3.69
N PHE A 697 -1.40 -7.19 -4.37
CA PHE A 697 -0.21 -7.27 -5.24
C PHE A 697 -0.41 -6.63 -6.62
N GLN A 698 -1.63 -6.25 -6.98
CA GLN A 698 -2.03 -6.01 -8.37
C GLN A 698 -2.19 -4.51 -8.67
N SER A 699 -1.06 -3.80 -8.71
CA SER A 699 -1.03 -2.39 -9.12
C SER A 699 -1.50 -2.15 -10.56
N GLN A 700 -1.49 -3.19 -11.40
CA GLN A 700 -1.90 -3.11 -12.81
C GLN A 700 -3.42 -2.97 -12.99
N PHE A 701 -4.22 -3.46 -12.04
CA PHE A 701 -5.68 -3.54 -12.17
C PHE A 701 -6.43 -2.66 -11.16
N ASN A 702 -5.74 -1.81 -10.40
CA ASN A 702 -6.35 -0.92 -9.40
C ASN A 702 -7.34 -1.67 -8.49
N CYS A 703 -6.99 -2.82 -7.92
CA CYS A 703 -7.89 -3.55 -7.03
C CYS A 703 -7.75 -3.11 -5.56
N VAL A 704 -8.82 -3.24 -4.77
CA VAL A 704 -8.86 -2.95 -3.33
C VAL A 704 -9.57 -4.08 -2.58
N TRP A 705 -9.05 -4.41 -1.40
CA TRP A 705 -9.67 -5.40 -0.53
C TRP A 705 -10.59 -4.74 0.49
N THR A 706 -11.87 -5.09 0.48
CA THR A 706 -12.86 -4.62 1.47
C THR A 706 -13.51 -5.74 2.28
N ASN A 707 -13.25 -7.02 1.89
CA ASN A 707 -13.63 -8.34 2.45
C ASN A 707 -13.63 -9.39 1.32
N GLN A 708 -13.65 -8.92 0.08
CA GLN A 708 -13.38 -9.58 -1.18
C GLN A 708 -12.59 -8.59 -2.06
N CYS A 709 -11.94 -9.04 -3.13
CA CYS A 709 -11.17 -8.16 -3.98
C CYS A 709 -12.06 -7.47 -5.02
N LEU A 710 -12.11 -6.13 -5.00
CA LEU A 710 -12.96 -5.32 -5.86
C LEU A 710 -12.13 -4.33 -6.66
N ASN A 711 -12.63 -3.91 -7.82
CA ASN A 711 -12.01 -2.83 -8.60
C ASN A 711 -12.22 -1.47 -7.91
N TYR A 712 -11.13 -0.72 -7.77
CA TYR A 712 -11.10 0.64 -7.28
C TYR A 712 -11.68 1.58 -8.36
N THR A 713 -13.00 1.66 -8.40
CA THR A 713 -13.67 2.72 -9.16
C THR A 713 -13.57 4.02 -8.36
N SER A 714 -13.01 5.06 -8.97
CA SER A 714 -12.80 6.39 -8.38
C SER A 714 -14.07 7.14 -7.94
N ASN A 715 -15.22 6.46 -7.93
CA ASN A 715 -16.55 7.03 -7.71
C ASN A 715 -17.20 6.62 -6.38
N GLN A 716 -16.51 5.90 -5.50
CA GLN A 716 -16.97 5.66 -4.12
C GLN A 716 -16.18 6.53 -3.13
N ASN A 717 -16.56 7.81 -3.04
CA ASN A 717 -16.21 8.74 -1.97
C ASN A 717 -17.47 9.43 -1.48
#